data_AF-A0A518CWV7-F1
#
_entry.id   AF-A0A518CWV7-F1
#
_cell.length_a   1.000
_cell.length_b   1.000
_cell.length_c   1.000
_cell.angle_alpha   90.00
_cell.angle_beta   90.00
_cell.angle_gamma   90.00
#
_symmetry.space_group_name_H-M   'P 1'
#
loop_
_entity.id
_entity.type
_entity.pdbx_description
1 polymer ?
#
loop_
_entity_poly.entity_id
_entity_poly.type
_entity_poly.pdbx_seq_one_letter_code
_entity_poly.pdbx_strand_id
1 'polypeptide(L)'
;MKTTLATALLLAAFLGTDDLAKQLRSKEAKERLAAVAAVREQKPEDAVALLTKALDDSDWEVVERAAAALGELADPEAQKALLRTATEVPITRVRRAACDALAVLDAQEAVDELVKKAKGKEPVNALQALTFVGELAEVAFEIKKLDDLATSDDPRVAHWAGRAAVAGARDGSGLGALIALHRNEKNGLVALCGGLDTVAAAPSEKNVAIVQGLALDPNAVDVVSLRALRAMAAALDLTDSAHNLGLVTSGLDPRRGADLAWMVLQRMDTSELESSKLAGAREHVLELARRAAGGGGPETRGAGLRVLERLGEEEDLKVVTALLESGAPRNRIRAAKALGRGFDDATWVQAVSARLGNEGDPTVREELCVQLGRRGLDAALVPLTTALEDDEWTVAVCAAVSLGKLNVDGAAQALATLTGARDWKLRGAAAAGYGWLYRAEAMEPLIELLGDRDHSVKRTAYEGLKRLARRGDVPDKQAAWTAWWEENRERFVFRHPADTEEEKQKYGYSDLGRPPTASDYRRLYESFDVLALEGQYDHIQDLLDGIEIPYRLTNASALQRAELHPFSAFFANCTGEVAGDDVDRLAWFVRTGGHMFASCWSLTNTVKAVYPGVISHDESAGEEVVGSIPIFPVDPQSRFLPGVFPKDVRPYFHLEGSQLITVDRPEVAEVLIDSPAAAQTYGNGNVVAWFEAGHGMVLDSANHFYIHGFEWMPGLKDADDFQHYALNHMGLEFDRWREIEGESYWRSKSKAAEEVPETCVFNFVTNFVRRYRAGLPR
;
A
#
# COMPACT_ATOMS: atom_id res chain seq x y z
N MET A 1 -20.75 -5.03 -36.49
CA MET A 1 -19.40 -4.80 -35.90
C MET A 1 -19.61 -3.92 -34.69
N LYS A 2 -19.16 -4.33 -33.49
CA LYS A 2 -19.21 -3.44 -32.31
C LYS A 2 -18.25 -2.28 -32.58
N THR A 3 -18.79 -1.08 -32.73
CA THR A 3 -18.06 0.17 -32.92
C THR A 3 -17.22 0.43 -31.66
N THR A 4 -15.93 0.72 -31.79
CA THR A 4 -15.11 1.09 -30.62
C THR A 4 -15.44 2.53 -30.21
N LEU A 5 -15.21 2.89 -28.94
CA LEU A 5 -15.44 4.27 -28.47
C LEU A 5 -14.66 5.29 -29.33
N ALA A 6 -13.42 4.97 -29.70
CA ALA A 6 -12.62 5.76 -30.64
C ALA A 6 -13.27 5.94 -32.01
N THR A 7 -13.93 4.90 -32.55
CA THR A 7 -14.64 5.04 -33.83
C THR A 7 -15.92 5.86 -33.68
N ALA A 8 -16.65 5.69 -32.56
CA ALA A 8 -17.86 6.45 -32.27
C ALA A 8 -17.56 7.95 -32.06
N LEU A 9 -16.47 8.28 -31.36
CA LEU A 9 -15.97 9.65 -31.18
C LEU A 9 -15.67 10.32 -32.53
N LEU A 10 -14.94 9.62 -33.40
CA LEU A 10 -14.56 10.16 -34.71
C LEU A 10 -15.77 10.43 -35.61
N LEU A 11 -16.83 9.62 -35.48
CA LEU A 11 -18.09 9.81 -36.19
C LEU A 11 -18.92 10.97 -35.60
N ALA A 12 -19.00 11.05 -34.27
CA ALA A 12 -19.77 12.08 -33.57
C ALA A 12 -19.23 13.50 -33.80
N ALA A 13 -17.92 13.64 -33.98
CA ALA A 13 -17.27 14.94 -34.22
C ALA A 13 -17.75 15.69 -35.48
N PHE A 14 -18.41 15.01 -36.43
CA PHE A 14 -18.93 15.61 -37.66
C PHE A 14 -20.46 15.79 -37.67
N LEU A 15 -21.14 15.47 -36.56
CA LEU A 15 -22.60 15.56 -36.47
C LEU A 15 -23.06 16.97 -36.08
N GLY A 16 -24.20 17.39 -36.62
CA GLY A 16 -24.89 18.61 -36.17
C GLY A 16 -25.72 18.35 -34.91
N THR A 17 -26.19 19.43 -34.26
CA THR A 17 -26.97 19.40 -33.01
C THR A 17 -28.11 18.38 -33.02
N ASP A 18 -28.92 18.31 -34.09
CA ASP A 18 -30.06 17.39 -34.18
C ASP A 18 -29.64 15.91 -34.22
N ASP A 19 -28.50 15.62 -34.85
CA ASP A 19 -27.99 14.25 -34.95
C ASP A 19 -27.30 13.82 -33.65
N LEU A 20 -26.61 14.74 -32.98
CA LEU A 20 -26.11 14.51 -31.62
C LEU A 20 -27.25 14.30 -30.62
N ALA A 21 -28.34 15.05 -30.72
CA ALA A 21 -29.53 14.86 -29.89
C ALA A 21 -30.19 13.49 -30.10
N LYS A 22 -30.09 12.91 -31.31
CA LYS A 22 -30.50 11.53 -31.58
C LYS A 22 -29.51 10.52 -31.02
N GLN A 23 -28.21 10.76 -31.18
CA GLN A 23 -27.15 9.88 -30.71
C GLN A 23 -27.12 9.79 -29.18
N LEU A 24 -27.41 10.87 -28.46
CA LEU A 24 -27.65 10.89 -27.01
C LEU A 24 -28.84 10.03 -26.55
N ARG A 25 -29.69 9.57 -27.48
CA ARG A 25 -30.80 8.64 -27.19
C ARG A 25 -30.51 7.23 -27.70
N SER A 26 -29.27 6.97 -28.13
CA SER A 26 -28.87 5.65 -28.57
C SER A 26 -28.99 4.64 -27.42
N LYS A 27 -29.32 3.40 -27.78
CA LYS A 27 -29.29 2.27 -26.84
C LYS A 27 -27.86 1.97 -26.38
N GLU A 28 -26.88 2.29 -27.21
CA GLU A 28 -25.47 2.02 -26.93
C GLU A 28 -24.85 3.16 -26.13
N ALA A 29 -24.41 2.87 -24.89
CA ALA A 29 -23.77 3.86 -24.03
C ALA A 29 -22.54 4.50 -24.68
N LYS A 30 -21.74 3.72 -25.43
CA LYS A 30 -20.55 4.23 -26.15
C LYS A 30 -20.89 5.30 -27.19
N GLU A 31 -22.06 5.19 -27.84
CA GLU A 31 -22.51 6.23 -28.77
C GLU A 31 -22.97 7.47 -28.01
N ARG A 32 -23.66 7.31 -26.87
CA ARG A 32 -24.05 8.44 -26.01
C ARG A 32 -22.83 9.17 -25.44
N LEU A 33 -21.80 8.44 -25.00
CA LEU A 33 -20.53 8.97 -24.54
C LEU A 33 -19.81 9.77 -25.63
N ALA A 34 -19.75 9.24 -26.85
CA ALA A 34 -19.21 9.96 -28.00
C ALA A 34 -20.02 11.23 -28.32
N ALA A 35 -21.34 11.16 -28.20
CA ALA A 35 -22.21 12.32 -28.39
C ALA A 35 -21.96 13.38 -27.31
N VAL A 36 -21.88 13.02 -26.03
CA VAL A 36 -21.53 13.97 -24.94
C VAL A 36 -20.22 14.70 -25.23
N ALA A 37 -19.19 13.97 -25.67
CA ALA A 37 -17.91 14.56 -26.02
C ALA A 37 -18.01 15.54 -27.22
N ALA A 38 -18.84 15.24 -28.21
CA ALA A 38 -19.03 16.08 -29.40
C ALA A 38 -20.00 17.26 -29.19
N VAL A 39 -20.96 17.14 -28.25
CA VAL A 39 -21.94 18.19 -27.93
C VAL A 39 -21.26 19.45 -27.38
N ARG A 40 -20.11 19.31 -26.72
CA ARG A 40 -19.33 20.46 -26.23
C ARG A 40 -18.90 21.42 -27.34
N GLU A 41 -18.66 20.91 -28.56
CA GLU A 41 -18.21 21.72 -29.69
C GLU A 41 -19.37 22.42 -30.44
N GLN A 42 -20.60 22.24 -29.97
CA GLN A 42 -21.79 22.91 -30.52
C GLN A 42 -21.95 24.32 -29.94
N LYS A 43 -23.00 25.01 -30.38
CA LYS A 43 -23.35 26.30 -29.78
C LYS A 43 -23.65 26.13 -28.30
N PRO A 44 -23.16 27.02 -27.42
CA PRO A 44 -23.29 26.88 -25.96
C PRO A 44 -24.74 26.63 -25.51
N GLU A 45 -25.70 27.38 -26.04
CA GLU A 45 -27.11 27.25 -25.66
C GLU A 45 -27.70 25.86 -25.95
N ASP A 46 -27.38 25.30 -27.12
CA ASP A 46 -27.83 23.96 -27.51
C ASP A 46 -27.06 22.89 -26.72
N ALA A 47 -25.78 23.11 -26.47
CA ALA A 47 -24.92 22.20 -25.73
C ALA A 47 -25.38 22.06 -24.27
N VAL A 48 -25.63 23.17 -23.58
CA VAL A 48 -26.11 23.19 -22.19
C VAL A 48 -27.44 22.46 -22.06
N ALA A 49 -28.38 22.71 -22.97
CA ALA A 49 -29.68 22.04 -22.97
C ALA A 49 -29.55 20.52 -23.16
N LEU A 50 -28.71 20.08 -24.10
CA LEU A 50 -28.47 18.66 -24.38
C LEU A 50 -27.75 17.95 -23.23
N LEU A 51 -26.71 18.57 -22.67
CA LEU A 51 -25.92 18.01 -21.57
C LEU A 51 -26.70 17.99 -20.26
N THR A 52 -27.51 19.02 -19.98
CA THR A 52 -28.41 19.03 -18.81
C THR A 52 -29.38 17.86 -18.86
N LYS A 53 -29.87 17.51 -20.05
CA LYS A 53 -30.70 16.31 -20.24
C LYS A 53 -29.90 15.01 -20.08
N ALA A 54 -28.63 14.99 -20.48
CA ALA A 54 -27.76 13.83 -20.31
C ALA A 54 -27.39 13.56 -18.83
N LEU A 55 -27.64 14.51 -17.91
CA LEU A 55 -27.54 14.26 -16.47
C LEU A 55 -28.61 13.28 -15.95
N ASP A 56 -29.66 13.02 -16.73
CA ASP A 56 -30.71 12.03 -16.43
C ASP A 56 -30.48 10.68 -17.15
N ASP A 57 -29.27 10.45 -17.69
CA ASP A 57 -28.92 9.19 -18.36
C ASP A 57 -28.85 8.02 -17.36
N SER A 58 -29.16 6.81 -17.83
CA SER A 58 -29.06 5.60 -17.01
C SER A 58 -27.62 5.11 -16.84
N ASP A 59 -26.71 5.51 -17.72
CA ASP A 59 -25.29 5.18 -17.63
C ASP A 59 -24.55 6.27 -16.83
N TRP A 60 -24.00 5.89 -15.68
CA TRP A 60 -23.34 6.82 -14.77
C TRP A 60 -22.09 7.49 -15.34
N GLU A 61 -21.41 6.86 -16.31
CA GLU A 61 -20.27 7.47 -16.97
C GLU A 61 -20.71 8.53 -17.99
N VAL A 62 -21.89 8.37 -18.60
CA VAL A 62 -22.52 9.43 -19.41
C VAL A 62 -22.87 10.63 -18.53
N VAL A 63 -23.46 10.40 -17.35
CA VAL A 63 -23.79 11.46 -16.38
C VAL A 63 -22.51 12.17 -15.89
N GLU A 64 -21.46 11.42 -15.56
CA GLU A 64 -20.16 11.97 -15.17
C GLU A 64 -19.58 12.89 -16.25
N ARG A 65 -19.50 12.40 -17.49
CA ARG A 65 -18.95 13.19 -18.61
C ARG A 65 -19.83 14.39 -18.96
N ALA A 66 -21.16 14.26 -18.82
CA ALA A 66 -22.07 15.37 -19.02
C ALA A 66 -21.88 16.46 -17.95
N ALA A 67 -21.73 16.07 -16.68
CA ALA A 67 -21.44 17.00 -15.59
C ALA A 67 -20.10 17.72 -15.80
N ALA A 68 -19.05 16.99 -16.17
CA ALA A 68 -17.74 17.58 -16.48
C ALA A 68 -17.84 18.57 -17.66
N ALA A 69 -18.53 18.19 -18.75
CA ALA A 69 -18.71 19.06 -19.91
C ALA A 69 -19.54 20.32 -19.57
N LEU A 70 -20.55 20.23 -18.71
CA LEU A 70 -21.29 21.40 -18.21
C LEU A 70 -20.41 22.34 -17.38
N GLY A 71 -19.49 21.80 -16.59
CA GLY A 71 -18.48 22.58 -15.88
C GLY A 71 -17.56 23.34 -16.83
N GLU A 72 -17.10 22.71 -17.91
CA GLU A 72 -16.28 23.37 -18.94
C GLU A 72 -17.03 24.49 -19.68
N LEU A 73 -18.35 24.35 -19.88
CA LEU A 73 -19.20 25.38 -20.48
C LEU A 73 -19.50 26.54 -19.51
N ALA A 74 -19.49 26.25 -18.19
CA ALA A 74 -19.71 27.22 -17.11
C ALA A 74 -21.01 28.04 -17.23
N ASP A 75 -22.09 27.44 -17.75
CA ASP A 75 -23.39 28.11 -17.92
C ASP A 75 -24.27 27.96 -16.66
N PRO A 76 -24.72 29.07 -16.03
CA PRO A 76 -25.57 29.05 -14.84
C PRO A 76 -26.90 28.29 -14.99
N GLU A 77 -27.42 28.10 -16.21
CA GLU A 77 -28.65 27.33 -16.42
C GLU A 77 -28.53 25.87 -15.91
N ALA A 78 -27.31 25.32 -15.88
CA ALA A 78 -27.04 23.97 -15.39
C ALA A 78 -26.98 23.85 -13.86
N GLN A 79 -26.91 24.98 -13.12
CA GLN A 79 -26.68 25.03 -11.66
C GLN A 79 -27.63 24.10 -10.89
N LYS A 80 -28.94 24.24 -11.16
CA LYS A 80 -29.97 23.45 -10.46
C LYS A 80 -29.85 21.95 -10.75
N ALA A 81 -29.56 21.59 -12.00
CA ALA A 81 -29.42 20.20 -12.39
C ALA A 81 -28.15 19.56 -11.79
N LEU A 82 -27.04 20.30 -11.78
CA LEU A 82 -25.79 19.87 -11.15
C LEU A 82 -25.92 19.74 -9.63
N LEU A 83 -26.66 20.64 -8.95
CA LEU A 83 -26.97 20.52 -7.52
C LEU A 83 -27.75 19.24 -7.19
N ARG A 84 -28.70 18.87 -8.06
CA ARG A 84 -29.42 17.61 -7.95
C ARG A 84 -28.45 16.44 -8.13
N THR A 85 -27.64 16.43 -9.19
CA THR A 85 -26.63 15.40 -9.44
C THR A 85 -25.67 15.24 -8.27
N ALA A 86 -25.14 16.35 -7.73
CA ALA A 86 -24.21 16.37 -6.61
C ALA A 86 -24.79 15.85 -5.28
N THR A 87 -26.11 15.75 -5.14
CA THR A 87 -26.75 15.34 -3.86
C THR A 87 -27.56 14.06 -3.95
N GLU A 88 -28.09 13.72 -5.12
CA GLU A 88 -29.07 12.64 -5.30
C GLU A 88 -28.52 11.45 -6.08
N VAL A 89 -27.47 11.64 -6.91
CA VAL A 89 -26.89 10.51 -7.66
C VAL A 89 -26.09 9.60 -6.72
N PRO A 90 -26.30 8.27 -6.77
CA PRO A 90 -25.69 7.33 -5.82
C PRO A 90 -24.18 7.15 -6.02
N ILE A 91 -23.64 7.46 -7.19
CA ILE A 91 -22.23 7.24 -7.52
C ILE A 91 -21.37 8.45 -7.12
N THR A 92 -20.41 8.22 -6.23
CA THR A 92 -19.52 9.26 -5.68
C THR A 92 -18.71 9.98 -6.75
N ARG A 93 -18.17 9.22 -7.72
CA ARG A 93 -17.42 9.78 -8.85
C ARG A 93 -18.26 10.74 -9.69
N VAL A 94 -19.54 10.43 -9.91
CA VAL A 94 -20.48 11.31 -10.62
C VAL A 94 -20.81 12.55 -9.80
N ARG A 95 -21.07 12.39 -8.49
CA ARG A 95 -21.29 13.53 -7.58
C ARG A 95 -20.08 14.46 -7.56
N ARG A 96 -18.86 13.90 -7.56
CA ARG A 96 -17.61 14.67 -7.62
C ARG A 96 -17.53 15.51 -8.90
N ALA A 97 -17.77 14.92 -10.07
CA ALA A 97 -17.78 15.66 -11.33
C ALA A 97 -18.81 16.81 -11.34
N ALA A 98 -19.99 16.59 -10.74
CA ALA A 98 -20.98 17.65 -10.56
C ALA A 98 -20.52 18.74 -9.59
N CYS A 99 -19.81 18.39 -8.50
CA CYS A 99 -19.23 19.37 -7.59
C CYS A 99 -18.10 20.18 -8.26
N ASP A 100 -17.26 19.53 -9.05
CA ASP A 100 -16.20 20.18 -9.82
C ASP A 100 -16.81 21.21 -10.80
N ALA A 101 -17.95 20.88 -11.44
CA ALA A 101 -18.70 21.82 -12.27
C ALA A 101 -19.32 22.96 -11.45
N LEU A 102 -20.02 22.67 -10.34
CA LEU A 102 -20.61 23.70 -9.48
C LEU A 102 -19.57 24.70 -8.94
N ALA A 103 -18.34 24.24 -8.71
CA ALA A 103 -17.24 25.08 -8.24
C ALA A 103 -16.85 26.18 -9.26
N VAL A 104 -17.09 25.98 -10.56
CA VAL A 104 -16.74 26.95 -11.61
C VAL A 104 -17.94 27.76 -12.12
N LEU A 105 -19.19 27.37 -11.80
CA LEU A 105 -20.42 28.12 -12.11
C LEU A 105 -20.68 29.20 -11.03
N ASP A 106 -21.67 29.00 -10.16
CA ASP A 106 -21.95 29.83 -8.99
C ASP A 106 -21.72 29.00 -7.72
N ALA A 107 -20.48 28.98 -7.27
CA ALA A 107 -20.07 28.20 -6.11
C ALA A 107 -20.75 28.69 -4.81
N GLN A 108 -21.05 29.99 -4.69
CA GLN A 108 -21.70 30.53 -3.49
C GLN A 108 -23.15 30.06 -3.41
N GLU A 109 -23.91 30.14 -4.50
CA GLU A 109 -25.27 29.61 -4.56
C GLU A 109 -25.28 28.10 -4.27
N ALA A 110 -24.33 27.36 -4.84
CA ALA A 110 -24.21 25.93 -4.61
C ALA A 110 -24.00 25.62 -3.12
N VAL A 111 -23.04 26.30 -2.48
CA VAL A 111 -22.74 26.16 -1.06
C VAL A 111 -23.96 26.49 -0.19
N ASP A 112 -24.67 27.59 -0.48
CA ASP A 112 -25.85 27.99 0.29
C ASP A 112 -26.96 26.93 0.28
N GLU A 113 -27.22 26.31 -0.88
CA GLU A 113 -28.19 25.22 -1.01
C GLU A 113 -27.71 23.93 -0.32
N LEU A 114 -26.43 23.60 -0.47
CA LEU A 114 -25.85 22.41 0.16
C LEU A 114 -25.83 22.52 1.69
N VAL A 115 -25.59 23.71 2.28
CA VAL A 115 -25.71 23.96 3.73
C VAL A 115 -27.13 23.76 4.23
N LYS A 116 -28.15 24.06 3.41
CA LYS A 116 -29.55 23.76 3.74
C LYS A 116 -29.80 22.25 3.72
N LYS A 117 -29.31 21.55 2.70
CA LYS A 117 -29.47 20.09 2.54
C LYS A 117 -28.71 19.27 3.59
N ALA A 118 -27.56 19.75 4.07
CA ALA A 118 -26.77 19.10 5.12
C ALA A 118 -27.51 18.97 6.47
N LYS A 119 -28.65 19.63 6.65
CA LYS A 119 -29.54 19.49 7.83
C LYS A 119 -30.65 18.47 7.63
N GLY A 120 -30.73 17.89 6.44
CA GLY A 120 -31.74 16.92 6.07
C GLY A 120 -31.52 15.56 6.76
N LYS A 121 -32.38 14.60 6.41
CA LYS A 121 -32.30 13.23 6.96
C LYS A 121 -31.08 12.44 6.48
N GLU A 122 -30.52 12.80 5.32
CA GLU A 122 -29.40 12.11 4.69
C GLU A 122 -28.28 13.12 4.38
N PRO A 123 -27.52 13.57 5.40
CA PRO A 123 -26.60 14.68 5.26
C PRO A 123 -25.30 14.31 4.52
N VAL A 124 -24.97 13.02 4.40
CA VAL A 124 -23.66 12.54 3.89
C VAL A 124 -23.32 13.12 2.52
N ASN A 125 -24.21 12.98 1.53
CA ASN A 125 -23.94 13.48 0.17
C ASN A 125 -23.82 15.01 0.14
N ALA A 126 -24.63 15.72 0.94
CA ALA A 126 -24.58 17.17 1.02
C ALA A 126 -23.27 17.65 1.68
N LEU A 127 -22.83 17.01 2.77
CA LEU A 127 -21.55 17.30 3.43
C LEU A 127 -20.36 17.00 2.51
N GLN A 128 -20.42 15.89 1.77
CA GLN A 128 -19.42 15.55 0.77
C GLN A 128 -19.36 16.61 -0.34
N ALA A 129 -20.51 17.01 -0.89
CA ALA A 129 -20.59 18.06 -1.90
C ALA A 129 -20.10 19.41 -1.38
N LEU A 130 -20.46 19.80 -0.14
CA LEU A 130 -19.94 21.01 0.53
C LEU A 130 -18.43 21.00 0.60
N THR A 131 -17.85 19.86 0.99
CA THR A 131 -16.39 19.70 1.06
C THR A 131 -15.76 19.93 -0.30
N PHE A 132 -16.27 19.25 -1.34
CA PHE A 132 -15.69 19.31 -2.68
C PHE A 132 -15.80 20.70 -3.31
N VAL A 133 -16.99 21.31 -3.26
CA VAL A 133 -17.21 22.67 -3.81
C VAL A 133 -16.42 23.70 -3.02
N GLY A 134 -16.43 23.61 -1.68
CA GLY A 134 -15.69 24.50 -0.79
C GLY A 134 -14.18 24.49 -1.00
N GLU A 135 -13.59 23.30 -1.09
CA GLU A 135 -12.15 23.11 -1.34
C GLU A 135 -11.75 23.67 -2.71
N LEU A 136 -12.53 23.43 -3.77
CA LEU A 136 -12.18 23.82 -5.14
C LEU A 136 -12.42 25.30 -5.44
N ALA A 137 -13.58 25.82 -5.04
CA ALA A 137 -13.98 27.20 -5.31
C ALA A 137 -13.55 28.17 -4.22
N GLU A 138 -12.91 27.67 -3.16
CA GLU A 138 -12.36 28.50 -2.10
C GLU A 138 -13.42 29.32 -1.32
N VAL A 139 -14.69 28.88 -1.34
CA VAL A 139 -15.84 29.54 -0.72
C VAL A 139 -15.95 29.21 0.76
N ALA A 140 -16.04 30.24 1.61
CA ALA A 140 -16.23 30.09 3.04
C ALA A 140 -17.69 29.83 3.41
N PHE A 141 -17.93 28.95 4.38
CA PHE A 141 -19.27 28.67 4.91
C PHE A 141 -19.22 28.08 6.32
N GLU A 142 -20.37 28.14 6.99
CA GLU A 142 -20.55 27.56 8.33
C GLU A 142 -21.60 26.46 8.33
N ILE A 143 -21.28 25.38 9.04
CA ILE A 143 -22.20 24.26 9.26
C ILE A 143 -22.93 24.52 10.58
N LYS A 144 -24.25 24.78 10.51
CA LYS A 144 -25.06 24.86 11.73
C LYS A 144 -25.17 23.48 12.36
N LYS A 145 -25.09 23.40 13.69
CA LYS A 145 -25.09 22.14 14.46
C LYS A 145 -23.95 21.20 14.07
N LEU A 146 -22.76 21.78 13.85
CA LEU A 146 -21.55 21.01 13.58
C LEU A 146 -21.33 19.94 14.66
N ASP A 147 -21.51 20.28 15.94
CA ASP A 147 -21.33 19.36 17.06
C ASP A 147 -22.19 18.09 16.91
N ASP A 148 -23.49 18.22 16.60
CA ASP A 148 -24.42 17.10 16.38
C ASP A 148 -23.95 16.20 15.21
N LEU A 149 -23.43 16.81 14.13
CA LEU A 149 -23.00 16.07 12.93
C LEU A 149 -21.62 15.43 13.14
N ALA A 150 -20.69 16.15 13.75
CA ALA A 150 -19.31 15.73 14.01
C ALA A 150 -19.22 14.62 15.08
N THR A 151 -20.23 14.51 15.95
CA THR A 151 -20.32 13.47 16.98
C THR A 151 -21.35 12.39 16.66
N SER A 152 -21.84 12.35 15.42
CA SER A 152 -22.81 11.36 14.95
C SER A 152 -22.28 9.93 15.11
N ASP A 153 -23.17 9.02 15.52
CA ASP A 153 -22.88 7.57 15.57
C ASP A 153 -22.62 6.97 14.17
N ASP A 154 -23.07 7.62 13.09
CA ASP A 154 -22.68 7.23 11.74
C ASP A 154 -21.30 7.85 11.42
N PRO A 155 -20.22 7.05 11.33
CA PRO A 155 -18.88 7.57 11.10
C PRO A 155 -18.76 8.29 9.77
N ARG A 156 -19.63 8.04 8.78
CA ARG A 156 -19.64 8.76 7.51
C ARG A 156 -20.11 10.19 7.71
N VAL A 157 -21.14 10.41 8.53
CA VAL A 157 -21.65 11.75 8.85
C VAL A 157 -20.58 12.53 9.61
N ALA A 158 -19.99 11.93 10.65
CA ALA A 158 -18.92 12.54 11.42
C ALA A 158 -17.70 12.90 10.54
N HIS A 159 -17.23 11.97 9.72
CA HIS A 159 -16.07 12.18 8.84
C HIS A 159 -16.30 13.35 7.86
N TRP A 160 -17.41 13.35 7.13
CA TRP A 160 -17.71 14.41 6.16
C TRP A 160 -18.08 15.74 6.81
N ALA A 161 -18.65 15.72 8.02
CA ALA A 161 -18.86 16.95 8.81
C ALA A 161 -17.52 17.59 9.21
N GLY A 162 -16.56 16.77 9.65
CA GLY A 162 -15.21 17.24 9.95
C GLY A 162 -14.49 17.82 8.74
N ARG A 163 -14.56 17.13 7.59
CA ARG A 163 -14.02 17.64 6.33
C ARG A 163 -14.64 18.98 5.91
N ALA A 164 -15.97 19.03 5.88
CA ALA A 164 -16.70 20.22 5.48
C ALA A 164 -16.47 21.40 6.44
N ALA A 165 -16.30 21.14 7.74
CA ALA A 165 -15.99 22.18 8.72
C ALA A 165 -14.65 22.86 8.44
N VAL A 166 -13.60 22.09 8.11
CA VAL A 166 -12.29 22.65 7.76
C VAL A 166 -12.31 23.31 6.38
N ALA A 167 -13.01 22.72 5.40
CA ALA A 167 -13.14 23.28 4.06
C ALA A 167 -13.84 24.67 4.09
N GLY A 168 -14.91 24.81 4.88
CA GLY A 168 -15.64 26.06 5.02
C GLY A 168 -14.93 27.09 5.90
N ALA A 169 -14.28 26.65 6.98
CA ALA A 169 -13.56 27.51 7.92
C ALA A 169 -12.07 27.63 7.55
N ARG A 170 -11.81 28.42 6.51
CA ARG A 170 -10.46 28.65 5.93
C ARG A 170 -9.49 29.43 6.84
N ASP A 171 -9.93 29.81 8.03
CA ASP A 171 -9.14 30.54 9.03
C ASP A 171 -8.59 29.66 10.17
N GLY A 172 -8.84 28.35 10.12
CA GLY A 172 -8.44 27.38 11.14
C GLY A 172 -9.42 27.23 12.29
N SER A 173 -10.48 28.04 12.36
CA SER A 173 -11.50 27.90 13.40
C SER A 173 -12.24 26.56 13.32
N GLY A 174 -12.44 26.00 12.12
CA GLY A 174 -13.05 24.68 11.93
C GLY A 174 -12.22 23.56 12.54
N LEU A 175 -10.91 23.54 12.29
CA LEU A 175 -10.02 22.55 12.91
C LEU A 175 -9.95 22.74 14.43
N GLY A 176 -9.87 23.99 14.90
CA GLY A 176 -9.90 24.30 16.33
C GLY A 176 -11.17 23.77 17.03
N ALA A 177 -12.33 23.92 16.40
CA ALA A 177 -13.60 23.38 16.91
C ALA A 177 -13.58 21.85 17.00
N LEU A 178 -13.06 21.16 15.98
CA LEU A 178 -12.95 19.69 15.98
C LEU A 178 -12.00 19.17 17.06
N ILE A 179 -10.90 19.88 17.33
CA ILE A 179 -9.98 19.54 18.43
C ILE A 179 -10.69 19.70 19.78
N ALA A 180 -11.42 20.80 19.97
CA ALA A 180 -12.18 21.03 21.19
C ALA A 180 -13.26 19.95 21.40
N LEU A 181 -13.96 19.57 20.34
CA LEU A 181 -14.93 18.48 20.35
C LEU A 181 -14.27 17.15 20.73
N HIS A 182 -13.18 16.77 20.06
CA HIS A 182 -12.48 15.51 20.37
C HIS A 182 -12.00 15.44 21.83
N ARG A 183 -11.54 16.57 22.40
CA ARG A 183 -11.09 16.61 23.80
C ARG A 183 -12.23 16.52 24.82
N ASN A 184 -13.43 16.99 24.46
CA ASN A 184 -14.57 17.09 25.39
C ASN A 184 -15.60 15.96 25.21
N GLU A 185 -15.71 15.41 23.99
CA GLU A 185 -16.72 14.45 23.58
C GLU A 185 -16.07 13.14 23.13
N LYS A 186 -16.65 12.00 23.54
CA LYS A 186 -16.10 10.67 23.23
C LYS A 186 -16.09 10.35 21.72
N ASN A 187 -16.96 10.98 20.92
CA ASN A 187 -17.19 10.64 19.52
C ASN A 187 -16.66 11.68 18.51
N GLY A 188 -15.75 12.58 18.91
CA GLY A 188 -15.21 13.61 18.01
C GLY A 188 -14.02 13.17 17.15
N LEU A 189 -13.46 11.97 17.37
CA LEU A 189 -12.20 11.53 16.76
C LEU A 189 -12.32 11.36 15.24
N VAL A 190 -13.42 10.75 14.77
CA VAL A 190 -13.65 10.51 13.33
C VAL A 190 -13.74 11.83 12.56
N ALA A 191 -14.46 12.82 13.12
CA ALA A 191 -14.57 14.14 12.52
C ALA A 191 -13.23 14.89 12.53
N LEU A 192 -12.47 14.83 13.64
CA LEU A 192 -11.12 15.40 13.68
C LEU A 192 -10.21 14.80 12.59
N CYS A 193 -10.22 13.47 12.42
CA CYS A 193 -9.45 12.81 11.37
C CYS A 193 -9.87 13.26 9.97
N GLY A 194 -11.19 13.39 9.72
CA GLY A 194 -11.69 13.98 8.47
C GLY A 194 -11.17 15.41 8.26
N GLY A 195 -11.23 16.27 9.28
CA GLY A 195 -10.69 17.61 9.21
C GLY A 195 -9.20 17.65 8.86
N LEU A 196 -8.39 16.79 9.49
CA LEU A 196 -6.96 16.65 9.18
C LEU A 196 -6.70 16.15 7.76
N ASP A 197 -7.51 15.22 7.24
CA ASP A 197 -7.44 14.78 5.85
C ASP A 197 -7.72 15.92 4.86
N THR A 198 -8.65 16.82 5.19
CA THR A 198 -8.90 18.04 4.39
C THR A 198 -7.72 19.01 4.49
N VAL A 199 -7.09 19.20 5.66
CA VAL A 199 -5.85 20.01 5.75
C VAL A 199 -4.73 19.40 4.90
N ALA A 200 -4.57 18.08 4.90
CA ALA A 200 -3.56 17.41 4.09
C ALA A 200 -3.84 17.52 2.58
N ALA A 201 -5.10 17.64 2.16
CA ALA A 201 -5.47 17.85 0.76
C ALA A 201 -5.31 19.31 0.31
N ALA A 202 -5.55 20.27 1.21
CA ALA A 202 -5.47 21.71 0.96
C ALA A 202 -4.84 22.44 2.16
N PRO A 203 -3.49 22.37 2.31
CA PRO A 203 -2.81 22.95 3.45
C PRO A 203 -2.86 24.48 3.45
N SER A 204 -2.94 25.09 4.63
CA SER A 204 -2.86 26.54 4.83
C SER A 204 -2.01 26.87 6.05
N GLU A 205 -1.30 28.02 6.04
CA GLU A 205 -0.42 28.43 7.15
C GLU A 205 -1.13 28.39 8.52
N LYS A 206 -2.39 28.83 8.57
CA LYS A 206 -3.20 28.85 9.79
C LYS A 206 -3.51 27.44 10.31
N ASN A 207 -3.89 26.53 9.41
CA ASN A 207 -4.15 25.14 9.79
C ASN A 207 -2.88 24.44 10.24
N VAL A 208 -1.74 24.71 9.59
CA VAL A 208 -0.44 24.12 9.95
C VAL A 208 -0.03 24.44 11.39
N ALA A 209 -0.21 25.69 11.83
CA ALA A 209 0.10 26.08 13.21
C ALA A 209 -0.74 25.30 14.24
N ILE A 210 -2.01 25.03 13.92
CA ILE A 210 -2.91 24.25 14.78
C ILE A 210 -2.50 22.77 14.78
N VAL A 211 -2.23 22.21 13.58
CA VAL A 211 -1.83 20.82 13.42
C VAL A 211 -0.50 20.52 14.13
N GLN A 212 0.44 21.46 14.13
CA GLN A 212 1.70 21.32 14.87
C GLN A 212 1.48 21.05 16.37
N GLY A 213 0.48 21.71 16.98
CA GLY A 213 0.11 21.47 18.37
C GLY A 213 -0.45 20.07 18.62
N LEU A 214 -1.23 19.53 17.67
CA LEU A 214 -1.73 18.14 17.72
C LEU A 214 -0.61 17.14 17.50
N ALA A 215 0.24 17.37 16.51
CA ALA A 215 1.39 16.53 16.24
C ALA A 215 2.25 16.44 17.49
N LEU A 216 2.42 17.53 18.24
CA LEU A 216 3.20 17.59 19.47
C LEU A 216 2.56 16.96 20.71
N ASP A 217 1.28 16.57 20.68
CA ASP A 217 0.59 16.05 21.85
C ASP A 217 1.00 14.60 22.14
N PRO A 218 1.82 14.30 23.16
CA PRO A 218 2.30 12.95 23.45
C PRO A 218 1.19 11.95 23.77
N ASN A 219 -0.04 12.41 24.00
CA ASN A 219 -1.20 11.57 24.30
C ASN A 219 -2.14 11.40 23.09
N ALA A 220 -1.81 11.96 21.93
CA ALA A 220 -2.64 11.80 20.74
C ALA A 220 -2.62 10.36 20.23
N VAL A 221 -3.81 9.81 19.95
CA VAL A 221 -3.99 8.49 19.33
C VAL A 221 -3.27 8.43 17.98
N ASP A 222 -2.69 7.29 17.62
CA ASP A 222 -1.87 7.10 16.42
C ASP A 222 -2.52 7.66 15.14
N VAL A 223 -3.81 7.37 14.91
CA VAL A 223 -4.54 7.82 13.72
C VAL A 223 -4.64 9.35 13.60
N VAL A 224 -4.65 10.07 14.73
CA VAL A 224 -4.65 11.53 14.79
C VAL A 224 -3.24 12.05 14.58
N SER A 225 -2.26 11.47 15.29
CA SER A 225 -0.84 11.84 15.19
C SER A 225 -0.31 11.69 13.75
N LEU A 226 -0.57 10.57 13.10
CA LEU A 226 -0.12 10.29 11.72
C LEU A 226 -0.78 11.22 10.70
N ARG A 227 -2.08 11.51 10.85
CA ARG A 227 -2.78 12.48 9.99
C ARG A 227 -2.31 13.91 10.22
N ALA A 228 -2.00 14.29 11.46
CA ALA A 228 -1.42 15.60 11.76
C ALA A 228 -0.04 15.74 11.08
N LEU A 229 0.82 14.74 11.20
CA LEU A 229 2.11 14.71 10.50
C LEU A 229 1.93 14.76 8.98
N ARG A 230 0.93 14.06 8.43
CA ARG A 230 0.60 14.13 7.00
C ARG A 230 0.16 15.52 6.55
N ALA A 231 -0.70 16.16 7.31
CA ALA A 231 -1.16 17.52 7.05
C ALA A 231 0.00 18.52 7.10
N MET A 232 0.93 18.35 8.04
CA MET A 232 2.18 19.11 8.07
C MET A 232 3.06 18.82 6.85
N ALA A 233 3.19 17.56 6.45
CA ALA A 233 3.98 17.17 5.28
C ALA A 233 3.45 17.79 3.99
N ALA A 234 2.13 17.78 3.79
CA ALA A 234 1.50 18.38 2.63
C ALA A 234 1.73 19.90 2.54
N ALA A 235 1.79 20.59 3.67
CA ALA A 235 2.05 22.03 3.69
C ALA A 235 3.47 22.42 3.24
N LEU A 236 4.41 21.47 3.26
CA LEU A 236 5.79 21.70 2.84
C LEU A 236 5.96 21.75 1.32
N ASP A 237 4.98 21.25 0.57
CA ASP A 237 4.94 21.26 -0.89
C ASP A 237 4.63 22.66 -1.48
N LEU A 238 4.26 23.63 -0.63
CA LEU A 238 4.05 25.02 -1.02
C LEU A 238 5.41 25.72 -1.16
N THR A 239 5.70 26.22 -2.36
CA THR A 239 7.00 26.66 -2.87
C THR A 239 7.72 27.72 -2.01
N ASP A 240 8.41 27.26 -0.97
CA ASP A 240 9.73 27.67 -0.44
C ASP A 240 10.11 26.65 0.65
N SER A 241 10.34 25.41 0.21
CA SER A 241 10.39 24.22 1.08
C SER A 241 11.48 24.27 2.15
N ALA A 242 12.56 25.03 1.93
CA ALA A 242 13.64 25.19 2.90
C ALA A 242 13.23 26.03 4.11
N HIS A 243 12.56 27.16 3.87
CA HIS A 243 12.05 28.02 4.93
C HIS A 243 10.86 27.35 5.65
N ASN A 244 9.95 26.75 4.89
CA ASN A 244 8.76 26.10 5.42
C ASN A 244 9.09 24.86 6.25
N LEU A 245 10.09 24.07 5.86
CA LEU A 245 10.52 22.91 6.65
C LEU A 245 11.06 23.31 8.02
N GLY A 246 11.88 24.36 8.09
CA GLY A 246 12.35 24.93 9.37
C GLY A 246 11.19 25.40 10.25
N LEU A 247 10.18 26.02 9.65
CA LEU A 247 9.01 26.56 10.35
C LEU A 247 8.09 25.44 10.89
N VAL A 248 7.80 24.43 10.07
CA VAL A 248 6.91 23.31 10.40
C VAL A 248 7.55 22.33 11.39
N THR A 249 8.86 22.12 11.30
CA THR A 249 9.57 21.18 12.19
C THR A 249 10.07 21.86 13.47
N SER A 250 10.05 23.19 13.54
CA SER A 250 10.39 23.92 14.75
C SER A 250 9.53 23.45 15.92
N GLY A 251 10.11 23.29 17.10
CA GLY A 251 9.38 22.86 18.29
C GLY A 251 8.91 21.41 18.30
N LEU A 252 9.00 20.65 17.19
CA LEU A 252 8.76 19.21 17.19
C LEU A 252 9.78 18.49 18.06
N ASP A 253 9.33 17.49 18.83
CA ASP A 253 10.28 16.57 19.44
C ASP A 253 11.04 15.79 18.35
N PRO A 254 12.27 15.31 18.63
CA PRO A 254 13.10 14.73 17.58
C PRO A 254 12.47 13.52 16.87
N ARG A 255 11.62 12.73 17.56
CA ARG A 255 10.97 11.56 16.94
C ARG A 255 10.00 12.03 15.86
N ARG A 256 9.12 12.96 16.21
CA ARG A 256 8.09 13.48 15.30
C ARG A 256 8.65 14.33 14.18
N GLY A 257 9.71 15.08 14.45
CA GLY A 257 10.48 15.76 13.40
C GLY A 257 11.01 14.77 12.36
N ALA A 258 11.53 13.62 12.80
CA ALA A 258 11.99 12.56 11.90
C ALA A 258 10.84 11.83 11.17
N ASP A 259 9.70 11.60 11.83
CA ASP A 259 8.52 11.03 11.17
C ASP A 259 7.99 11.95 10.07
N LEU A 260 7.88 13.26 10.33
CA LEU A 260 7.50 14.25 9.33
C LEU A 260 8.48 14.28 8.15
N ALA A 261 9.79 14.32 8.44
CA ALA A 261 10.82 14.25 7.42
C ALA A 261 10.67 12.99 6.55
N TRP A 262 10.45 11.83 7.18
CA TRP A 262 10.22 10.59 6.45
C TRP A 262 8.99 10.67 5.53
N MET A 263 7.88 11.21 6.03
CA MET A 263 6.65 11.36 5.24
C MET A 263 6.84 12.27 4.03
N VAL A 264 7.64 13.33 4.14
CA VAL A 264 8.00 14.20 3.01
C VAL A 264 8.85 13.44 2.00
N LEU A 265 9.85 12.69 2.47
CA LEU A 265 10.75 11.92 1.62
C LEU A 265 10.09 10.79 0.84
N GLN A 266 8.94 10.27 1.31
CA GLN A 266 8.17 9.30 0.54
C GLN A 266 7.47 9.92 -0.69
N ARG A 267 7.27 11.24 -0.69
CA ARG A 267 6.53 11.98 -1.74
C ARG A 267 7.43 12.52 -2.83
N MET A 268 8.72 12.65 -2.52
CA MET A 268 9.71 13.28 -3.38
C MET A 268 10.58 12.23 -4.04
N ASP A 269 10.93 12.45 -5.31
CA ASP A 269 12.07 11.73 -5.88
C ASP A 269 13.35 12.27 -5.23
N THR A 270 14.20 11.38 -4.73
CA THR A 270 15.48 11.77 -4.15
C THR A 270 16.36 12.55 -5.12
N SER A 271 16.20 12.33 -6.43
CA SER A 271 16.90 13.13 -7.45
C SER A 271 16.44 14.59 -7.52
N GLU A 272 15.20 14.91 -7.10
CA GLU A 272 14.71 16.28 -7.00
C GLU A 272 15.33 17.02 -5.82
N LEU A 273 15.57 16.32 -4.70
CA LEU A 273 16.21 16.86 -3.50
C LEU A 273 17.66 17.28 -3.72
N GLU A 274 18.35 16.64 -4.67
CA GLU A 274 19.71 17.00 -5.09
C GLU A 274 19.76 18.24 -6.00
N SER A 275 18.60 18.82 -6.35
CA SER A 275 18.56 20.07 -7.11
C SER A 275 19.00 21.25 -6.24
N SER A 276 19.72 22.20 -6.85
CA SER A 276 20.21 23.41 -6.15
C SER A 276 19.10 24.27 -5.53
N LYS A 277 17.83 24.04 -5.90
CA LYS A 277 16.66 24.72 -5.37
C LYS A 277 16.22 24.18 -4.00
N LEU A 278 16.55 22.93 -3.67
CA LEU A 278 16.08 22.22 -2.47
C LEU A 278 17.18 21.93 -1.44
N ALA A 279 18.41 22.35 -1.70
CA ALA A 279 19.57 22.11 -0.84
C ALA A 279 19.37 22.54 0.63
N GLY A 280 18.73 23.70 0.87
CA GLY A 280 18.45 24.16 2.23
C GLY A 280 17.41 23.33 2.98
N ALA A 281 16.39 22.81 2.28
CA ALA A 281 15.39 21.92 2.85
C ALA A 281 16.04 20.57 3.20
N ARG A 282 16.86 20.06 2.28
CA ARG A 282 17.60 18.82 2.47
C ARG A 282 18.52 18.88 3.69
N GLU A 283 19.30 19.95 3.86
CA GLU A 283 20.17 20.13 5.04
C GLU A 283 19.36 20.15 6.34
N HIS A 284 18.21 20.83 6.35
CA HIS A 284 17.36 20.88 7.52
C HIS A 284 16.72 19.52 7.86
N VAL A 285 16.31 18.73 6.86
CA VAL A 285 15.87 17.34 7.07
C VAL A 285 16.99 16.52 7.72
N LEU A 286 18.22 16.64 7.22
CA LEU A 286 19.38 15.94 7.76
C LEU A 286 19.68 16.39 9.18
N GLU A 287 19.60 17.68 9.51
CA GLU A 287 19.78 18.16 10.88
C GLU A 287 18.78 17.51 11.86
N LEU A 288 17.49 17.46 11.50
CA LEU A 288 16.46 16.80 12.31
C LEU A 288 16.75 15.31 12.49
N ALA A 289 17.12 14.64 11.40
CA ALA A 289 17.45 13.22 11.41
C ALA A 289 18.68 12.93 12.29
N ARG A 290 19.73 13.74 12.18
CA ARG A 290 20.95 13.68 13.02
C ARG A 290 20.61 13.91 14.49
N ARG A 291 19.78 14.90 14.80
CA ARG A 291 19.33 15.19 16.18
C ARG A 291 18.52 14.04 16.76
N ALA A 292 17.60 13.46 15.99
CA ALA A 292 16.80 12.31 16.42
C ALA A 292 17.66 11.06 16.61
N ALA A 293 18.58 10.79 15.67
CA ALA A 293 19.53 9.68 15.75
C ALA A 293 20.49 9.83 16.95
N GLY A 294 20.95 11.05 17.25
CA GLY A 294 21.89 11.35 18.33
C GLY A 294 21.28 11.58 19.72
N GLY A 295 20.01 12.00 19.81
CA GLY A 295 19.39 12.47 21.05
C GLY A 295 17.99 11.91 21.27
N GLY A 296 17.87 10.82 22.05
CA GLY A 296 16.59 10.23 22.42
C GLY A 296 16.65 8.75 22.81
N GLY A 297 15.49 8.20 23.12
CA GLY A 297 15.29 6.75 23.33
C GLY A 297 15.39 5.97 22.01
N PRO A 298 15.39 4.62 22.06
CA PRO A 298 15.54 3.78 20.87
C PRO A 298 14.58 4.13 19.72
N GLU A 299 13.33 4.44 20.02
CA GLU A 299 12.29 4.78 19.05
C GLU A 299 12.62 6.08 18.31
N THR A 300 13.05 7.11 19.04
CA THR A 300 13.50 8.40 18.48
C THR A 300 14.71 8.22 17.57
N ARG A 301 15.69 7.41 18.01
CA ARG A 301 16.88 7.15 17.21
C ARG A 301 16.55 6.36 15.95
N GLY A 302 15.66 5.38 16.05
CA GLY A 302 15.17 4.59 14.93
C GLY A 302 14.46 5.44 13.87
N ALA A 303 13.62 6.40 14.29
CA ALA A 303 12.99 7.35 13.39
C ALA A 303 14.02 8.23 12.66
N GLY A 304 15.01 8.77 13.38
CA GLY A 304 16.11 9.54 12.77
C GLY A 304 16.92 8.72 11.76
N LEU A 305 17.32 7.50 12.14
CA LEU A 305 18.04 6.58 11.27
C LEU A 305 17.23 6.19 10.02
N ARG A 306 15.90 6.14 10.09
CA ARG A 306 15.05 5.90 8.92
C ARG A 306 15.13 7.01 7.89
N VAL A 307 15.23 8.25 8.34
CA VAL A 307 15.44 9.40 7.44
C VAL A 307 16.85 9.35 6.85
N LEU A 308 17.87 9.10 7.68
CA LEU A 308 19.27 8.99 7.23
C LEU A 308 19.48 7.81 6.26
N GLU A 309 18.74 6.71 6.39
CA GLU A 309 18.77 5.61 5.41
C GLU A 309 18.43 6.06 3.99
N ARG A 310 17.50 7.01 3.86
CA ARG A 310 17.00 7.47 2.57
C ARG A 310 17.87 8.55 1.94
N LEU A 311 18.51 9.38 2.76
CA LEU A 311 19.23 10.60 2.33
C LEU A 311 20.74 10.58 2.55
N GLY A 312 21.25 9.64 3.36
CA GLY A 312 22.52 9.75 4.07
C GLY A 312 23.68 10.34 3.27
N GLU A 313 24.38 11.29 3.89
CA GLU A 313 25.60 11.88 3.34
C GLU A 313 26.84 11.26 3.96
N GLU A 314 28.00 11.44 3.33
CA GLU A 314 29.29 10.99 3.87
C GLU A 314 29.53 11.49 5.32
N GLU A 315 29.02 12.67 5.69
CA GLU A 315 29.11 13.22 7.05
C GLU A 315 28.28 12.44 8.08
N ASP A 316 27.15 11.86 7.67
CA ASP A 316 26.25 11.05 8.51
C ASP A 316 26.84 9.70 8.86
N LEU A 317 27.78 9.21 8.04
CA LEU A 317 28.42 7.91 8.23
C LEU A 317 28.96 7.74 9.65
N LYS A 318 29.53 8.80 10.23
CA LYS A 318 30.06 8.79 11.61
C LYS A 318 28.96 8.58 12.65
N VAL A 319 27.83 9.28 12.52
CA VAL A 319 26.70 9.18 13.46
C VAL A 319 26.06 7.80 13.37
N VAL A 320 25.81 7.33 12.14
CA VAL A 320 25.20 6.03 11.91
C VAL A 320 26.13 4.91 12.38
N THR A 321 27.43 4.99 12.09
CA THR A 321 28.44 4.02 12.56
C THR A 321 28.56 4.00 14.09
N ALA A 322 28.52 5.15 14.75
CA ALA A 322 28.55 5.20 16.22
C ALA A 322 27.33 4.50 16.86
N LEU A 323 26.15 4.64 16.24
CA LEU A 323 24.93 3.94 16.68
C LEU A 323 24.98 2.43 16.37
N LEU A 324 25.65 2.04 15.30
CA LEU A 324 25.96 0.65 15.02
C LEU A 324 26.87 0.04 16.10
N GLU A 325 27.87 0.77 16.60
CA GLU A 325 28.82 0.26 17.59
C GLU A 325 28.27 0.22 19.02
N SER A 326 27.50 1.23 19.41
CA SER A 326 27.15 1.49 20.82
C SER A 326 25.65 1.62 21.11
N GLY A 327 24.79 1.54 20.09
CA GLY A 327 23.35 1.59 20.24
C GLY A 327 22.77 0.31 20.85
N ALA A 328 21.54 0.39 21.39
CA ALA A 328 20.75 -0.80 21.71
C ALA A 328 20.52 -1.67 20.45
N PRO A 329 20.26 -2.99 20.57
CA PRO A 329 20.10 -3.89 19.41
C PRO A 329 19.16 -3.35 18.33
N ARG A 330 18.02 -2.77 18.73
CA ARG A 330 17.06 -2.12 17.82
C ARG A 330 17.69 -1.00 16.96
N ASN A 331 18.52 -0.16 17.58
CA ASN A 331 19.24 0.92 16.90
C ASN A 331 20.35 0.38 16.00
N ARG A 332 21.03 -0.70 16.40
CA ARG A 332 22.08 -1.33 15.58
C ARG A 332 21.50 -1.92 14.29
N ILE A 333 20.36 -2.60 14.38
CA ILE A 333 19.59 -3.09 13.21
C ILE A 333 19.26 -1.92 12.27
N ARG A 334 18.70 -0.83 12.80
CA ARG A 334 18.34 0.31 11.97
C ARG A 334 19.56 1.03 11.39
N ALA A 335 20.65 1.15 12.15
CA ALA A 335 21.89 1.72 11.68
C ALA A 335 22.50 0.87 10.55
N ALA A 336 22.45 -0.46 10.68
CA ALA A 336 22.85 -1.37 9.60
C ALA A 336 22.03 -1.13 8.33
N LYS A 337 20.70 -1.03 8.42
CA LYS A 337 19.83 -0.70 7.28
C LYS A 337 20.18 0.65 6.65
N ALA A 338 20.41 1.66 7.49
CA ALA A 338 20.81 2.99 7.04
C ALA A 338 22.15 2.98 6.30
N LEU A 339 23.17 2.31 6.85
CA LEU A 339 24.48 2.14 6.21
C LEU A 339 24.37 1.39 4.89
N GLY A 340 23.64 0.28 4.89
CA GLY A 340 23.46 -0.54 3.71
C GLY A 340 22.84 0.27 2.58
N ARG A 341 21.75 1.01 2.84
CA ARG A 341 20.95 1.65 1.78
C ARG A 341 21.29 3.08 1.43
N GLY A 342 21.86 3.82 2.37
CA GLY A 342 22.17 5.24 2.19
C GLY A 342 23.58 5.51 1.66
N PHE A 343 24.49 4.53 1.66
CA PHE A 343 25.92 4.77 1.46
C PHE A 343 26.55 3.78 0.48
N ASP A 344 27.44 4.26 -0.38
CA ASP A 344 28.15 3.45 -1.38
C ASP A 344 29.68 3.36 -1.14
N ASP A 345 30.18 3.94 -0.05
CA ASP A 345 31.62 3.92 0.30
C ASP A 345 32.04 2.58 0.95
N ALA A 346 33.25 2.09 0.64
CA ALA A 346 33.85 0.92 1.26
C ALA A 346 33.94 0.99 2.80
N THR A 347 33.94 2.20 3.38
CA THR A 347 34.00 2.42 4.84
C THR A 347 32.81 1.82 5.59
N TRP A 348 31.59 1.90 5.08
CA TRP A 348 30.43 1.29 5.75
C TRP A 348 30.52 -0.24 5.74
N VAL A 349 31.05 -0.82 4.66
CA VAL A 349 31.27 -2.27 4.55
C VAL A 349 32.23 -2.74 5.62
N GLN A 350 33.31 -1.99 5.84
CA GLN A 350 34.26 -2.27 6.92
C GLN A 350 33.61 -2.17 8.30
N ALA A 351 32.82 -1.12 8.56
CA ALA A 351 32.11 -0.94 9.82
C ALA A 351 31.10 -2.07 10.10
N VAL A 352 30.28 -2.41 9.11
CA VAL A 352 29.29 -3.50 9.20
C VAL A 352 29.98 -4.86 9.35
N SER A 353 31.06 -5.11 8.62
CA SER A 353 31.84 -6.36 8.71
C SER A 353 32.54 -6.52 10.06
N ALA A 354 33.14 -5.44 10.58
CA ALA A 354 33.76 -5.43 11.90
C ALA A 354 32.73 -5.68 13.00
N ARG A 355 31.55 -5.05 12.89
CA ARG A 355 30.44 -5.28 13.82
C ARG A 355 29.92 -6.71 13.75
N LEU A 356 29.76 -7.27 12.55
CA LEU A 356 29.31 -8.65 12.38
C LEU A 356 30.22 -9.64 13.13
N GLY A 357 31.54 -9.44 13.07
CA GLY A 357 32.51 -10.30 13.74
C GLY A 357 32.56 -10.21 15.27
N ASN A 358 31.92 -9.21 15.90
CA ASN A 358 31.94 -9.02 17.36
C ASN A 358 30.55 -8.72 17.95
N GLU A 359 29.48 -9.02 17.22
CA GLU A 359 28.10 -8.81 17.63
C GLU A 359 27.52 -10.00 18.41
N GLY A 360 27.07 -9.74 19.63
CA GLY A 360 26.50 -10.77 20.49
C GLY A 360 25.04 -11.10 20.16
N ASP A 361 24.28 -10.14 19.66
CA ASP A 361 22.85 -10.32 19.37
C ASP A 361 22.64 -10.92 17.96
N PRO A 362 22.07 -12.13 17.85
CA PRO A 362 21.87 -12.80 16.56
C PRO A 362 20.92 -12.03 15.63
N THR A 363 19.95 -11.28 16.17
CA THR A 363 19.02 -10.50 15.34
C THR A 363 19.73 -9.32 14.66
N VAL A 364 20.75 -8.75 15.32
CA VAL A 364 21.61 -7.74 14.72
C VAL A 364 22.51 -8.39 13.68
N ARG A 365 23.13 -9.55 13.97
CA ARG A 365 23.97 -10.28 12.99
C ARG A 365 23.21 -10.66 11.72
N GLU A 366 21.96 -11.10 11.87
CA GLU A 366 21.05 -11.39 10.76
C GLU A 366 20.92 -10.17 9.83
N GLU A 367 20.59 -9.01 10.40
CA GLU A 367 20.45 -7.77 9.66
C GLU A 367 21.76 -7.34 8.98
N LEU A 368 22.89 -7.43 9.69
CA LEU A 368 24.21 -7.10 9.12
C LEU A 368 24.51 -7.97 7.89
N CYS A 369 24.20 -9.27 7.96
CA CYS A 369 24.35 -10.17 6.82
C CYS A 369 23.46 -9.73 5.65
N VAL A 370 22.19 -9.39 5.90
CA VAL A 370 21.25 -8.93 4.87
C VAL A 370 21.77 -7.67 4.16
N GLN A 371 22.26 -6.69 4.92
CA GLN A 371 22.74 -5.42 4.37
C GLN A 371 24.03 -5.55 3.56
N LEU A 372 24.91 -6.48 3.94
CA LEU A 372 26.09 -6.83 3.16
C LEU A 372 25.76 -7.53 1.85
N GLY A 373 24.56 -8.10 1.68
CA GLY A 373 24.11 -8.85 0.49
C GLY A 373 23.80 -7.99 -0.73
N ARG A 374 24.71 -7.08 -1.10
CA ARG A 374 24.58 -6.18 -2.25
C ARG A 374 25.36 -6.65 -3.46
N ARG A 375 24.72 -6.56 -4.62
CA ARG A 375 25.33 -6.92 -5.89
C ARG A 375 26.63 -6.13 -6.11
N GLY A 376 27.71 -6.83 -6.43
CA GLY A 376 29.02 -6.26 -6.73
C GLY A 376 29.82 -5.82 -5.49
N LEU A 377 29.42 -6.22 -4.28
CA LEU A 377 30.13 -5.85 -3.05
C LEU A 377 31.18 -6.91 -2.67
N ASP A 378 32.25 -7.02 -3.44
CA ASP A 378 33.30 -8.05 -3.27
C ASP A 378 33.91 -8.08 -1.86
N ALA A 379 34.04 -6.91 -1.21
CA ALA A 379 34.59 -6.80 0.14
C ALA A 379 33.74 -7.52 1.21
N ALA A 380 32.46 -7.78 0.94
CA ALA A 380 31.56 -8.51 1.83
C ALA A 380 31.70 -10.04 1.72
N LEU A 381 32.43 -10.56 0.71
CA LEU A 381 32.57 -12.00 0.48
C LEU A 381 33.13 -12.74 1.71
N VAL A 382 34.26 -12.26 2.24
CA VAL A 382 34.94 -12.92 3.37
C VAL A 382 34.11 -12.84 4.66
N PRO A 383 33.61 -11.66 5.10
CA PRO A 383 32.75 -11.56 6.28
C PRO A 383 31.52 -12.46 6.20
N LEU A 384 30.84 -12.50 5.05
CA LEU A 384 29.67 -13.37 4.87
C LEU A 384 30.04 -14.86 4.83
N THR A 385 31.21 -15.21 4.26
CA THR A 385 31.71 -16.60 4.27
C THR A 385 31.97 -17.06 5.71
N THR A 386 32.59 -16.22 6.54
CA THR A 386 32.76 -16.51 7.97
C THR A 386 31.42 -16.66 8.69
N ALA A 387 30.43 -15.82 8.37
CA ALA A 387 29.11 -15.90 8.97
C ALA A 387 28.31 -17.17 8.59
N LEU A 388 28.75 -17.96 7.60
CA LEU A 388 28.17 -19.28 7.33
C LEU A 388 28.41 -20.27 8.48
N GLU A 389 29.42 -20.02 9.32
CA GLU A 389 29.79 -20.85 10.47
C GLU A 389 29.19 -20.34 11.79
N ASP A 390 28.28 -19.35 11.74
CA ASP A 390 27.61 -18.82 12.95
C ASP A 390 26.82 -19.92 13.67
N ASP A 391 26.89 -19.93 15.00
CA ASP A 391 26.15 -20.88 15.84
C ASP A 391 24.63 -20.72 15.68
N GLU A 392 24.16 -19.51 15.37
CA GLU A 392 22.76 -19.25 15.10
C GLU A 392 22.44 -19.46 13.62
N TRP A 393 21.61 -20.46 13.33
CA TRP A 393 21.29 -20.86 11.96
C TRP A 393 20.64 -19.72 11.15
N THR A 394 19.90 -18.80 11.79
CA THR A 394 19.24 -17.68 11.11
C THR A 394 20.27 -16.72 10.49
N VAL A 395 21.41 -16.54 11.14
CA VAL A 395 22.53 -15.71 10.66
C VAL A 395 23.19 -16.39 9.47
N ALA A 396 23.54 -17.68 9.60
CA ALA A 396 24.15 -18.46 8.52
C ALA A 396 23.25 -18.52 7.27
N VAL A 397 21.93 -18.65 7.45
CA VAL A 397 20.94 -18.62 6.37
C VAL A 397 20.93 -17.26 5.64
N CYS A 398 20.90 -16.16 6.39
CA CYS A 398 20.93 -14.83 5.78
C CYS A 398 22.26 -14.56 5.08
N ALA A 399 23.37 -15.04 5.63
CA ALA A 399 24.70 -14.95 5.02
C ALA A 399 24.76 -15.71 3.68
N ALA A 400 24.22 -16.93 3.62
CA ALA A 400 24.17 -17.73 2.38
C ALA A 400 23.36 -17.02 1.28
N VAL A 401 22.18 -16.50 1.60
CA VAL A 401 21.37 -15.77 0.61
C VAL A 401 22.07 -14.47 0.17
N SER A 402 22.71 -13.77 1.10
CA SER A 402 23.49 -12.56 0.81
C SER A 402 24.68 -12.85 -0.11
N LEU A 403 25.41 -13.95 0.09
CA LEU A 403 26.48 -14.39 -0.81
C LEU A 403 25.99 -14.59 -2.25
N GLY A 404 24.80 -15.19 -2.40
CA GLY A 404 24.14 -15.31 -3.71
C GLY A 404 23.87 -13.95 -4.35
N LYS A 405 23.28 -13.03 -3.58
CA LYS A 405 22.96 -11.67 -4.01
C LYS A 405 24.18 -10.78 -4.29
N LEU A 406 25.34 -11.06 -3.67
CA LEU A 406 26.59 -10.39 -4.01
C LEU A 406 26.89 -10.54 -5.50
N ASN A 407 26.63 -11.71 -6.07
CA ASN A 407 26.91 -12.01 -7.46
C ASN A 407 28.38 -11.78 -7.87
N VAL A 408 29.33 -12.09 -6.98
CA VAL A 408 30.78 -11.91 -7.15
C VAL A 408 31.51 -13.24 -7.33
N ASP A 409 32.77 -13.18 -7.74
CA ASP A 409 33.65 -14.36 -7.83
C ASP A 409 33.83 -14.99 -6.44
N GLY A 410 33.86 -16.32 -6.37
CA GLY A 410 34.04 -17.05 -5.11
C GLY A 410 32.76 -17.26 -4.28
N ALA A 411 31.67 -16.54 -4.55
CA ALA A 411 30.39 -16.74 -3.87
C ALA A 411 29.86 -18.18 -4.01
N ALA A 412 29.96 -18.77 -5.21
CA ALA A 412 29.60 -20.16 -5.44
C ALA A 412 30.40 -21.13 -4.55
N GLN A 413 31.72 -20.89 -4.42
CA GLN A 413 32.59 -21.75 -3.62
C GLN A 413 32.29 -21.65 -2.12
N ALA A 414 31.94 -20.45 -1.64
CA ALA A 414 31.49 -20.26 -0.26
C ALA A 414 30.18 -21.03 0.00
N LEU A 415 29.19 -20.93 -0.90
CA LEU A 415 27.91 -21.65 -0.79
C LEU A 415 28.07 -23.18 -0.85
N ALA A 416 29.06 -23.69 -1.58
CA ALA A 416 29.34 -25.12 -1.67
C ALA A 416 29.65 -25.76 -0.31
N THR A 417 30.10 -24.98 0.68
CA THR A 417 30.35 -25.49 2.04
C THR A 417 29.06 -25.95 2.74
N LEU A 418 27.91 -25.40 2.35
CA LEU A 418 26.62 -25.68 2.98
C LEU A 418 25.85 -26.81 2.31
N THR A 419 26.17 -27.20 1.07
CA THR A 419 25.39 -28.21 0.32
C THR A 419 25.46 -29.60 0.95
N GLY A 420 26.49 -29.88 1.74
CA GLY A 420 26.65 -31.11 2.52
C GLY A 420 26.23 -31.01 3.99
N ALA A 421 25.68 -29.88 4.44
CA ALA A 421 25.35 -29.65 5.84
C ALA A 421 24.30 -30.66 6.37
N ARG A 422 24.43 -31.04 7.65
CA ARG A 422 23.47 -31.96 8.30
C ARG A 422 22.07 -31.35 8.37
N ASP A 423 22.00 -30.07 8.73
CA ASP A 423 20.74 -29.32 8.81
C ASP A 423 20.24 -28.96 7.40
N TRP A 424 18.98 -29.22 7.14
CA TRP A 424 18.33 -28.90 5.86
C TRP A 424 18.20 -27.39 5.66
N LYS A 425 18.10 -26.60 6.74
CA LYS A 425 17.98 -25.13 6.67
C LYS A 425 19.19 -24.52 5.94
N LEU A 426 20.39 -25.03 6.25
CA LEU A 426 21.64 -24.57 5.63
C LEU A 426 21.74 -25.03 4.17
N ARG A 427 21.41 -26.30 3.87
CA ARG A 427 21.38 -26.80 2.48
C ARG A 427 20.37 -26.02 1.62
N GLY A 428 19.20 -25.74 2.18
CA GLY A 428 18.17 -24.94 1.52
C GLY A 428 18.61 -23.50 1.29
N ALA A 429 19.30 -22.89 2.26
CA ALA A 429 19.83 -21.54 2.10
C ALA A 429 20.95 -21.48 1.05
N ALA A 430 21.74 -22.53 0.91
CA ALA A 430 22.67 -22.69 -0.21
C ALA A 430 21.91 -22.69 -1.56
N ALA A 431 20.85 -23.49 -1.67
CA ALA A 431 19.99 -23.51 -2.87
C ALA A 431 19.38 -22.13 -3.15
N ALA A 432 18.91 -21.43 -2.12
CA ALA A 432 18.38 -20.08 -2.22
C ALA A 432 19.45 -19.10 -2.74
N GLY A 433 20.64 -19.13 -2.14
CA GLY A 433 21.79 -18.32 -2.54
C GLY A 433 22.18 -18.56 -4.00
N TYR A 434 22.29 -19.83 -4.43
CA TYR A 434 22.55 -20.15 -5.83
C TYR A 434 21.45 -19.63 -6.76
N GLY A 435 20.17 -19.69 -6.37
CA GLY A 435 19.07 -19.11 -7.16
C GLY A 435 19.11 -17.58 -7.29
N TRP A 436 19.92 -16.89 -6.48
CA TRP A 436 20.24 -15.46 -6.61
C TRP A 436 21.59 -15.19 -7.29
N LEU A 437 22.40 -16.22 -7.52
CA LEU A 437 23.71 -16.13 -8.16
C LEU A 437 23.55 -16.29 -9.67
N TYR A 438 23.39 -15.17 -10.38
CA TYR A 438 23.18 -15.12 -11.84
C TYR A 438 24.47 -15.40 -12.61
N ARG A 439 25.05 -16.58 -12.38
CA ARG A 439 26.30 -17.04 -12.98
C ARG A 439 26.27 -18.55 -13.25
N ALA A 440 27.12 -19.00 -14.16
CA ALA A 440 27.18 -20.40 -14.61
C ALA A 440 27.48 -21.37 -13.46
N GLU A 441 28.28 -20.92 -12.51
CA GLU A 441 28.74 -21.65 -11.33
C GLU A 441 27.60 -22.07 -10.38
N ALA A 442 26.41 -21.46 -10.51
CA ALA A 442 25.23 -21.82 -9.73
C ALA A 442 24.48 -23.05 -10.28
N MET A 443 24.63 -23.36 -11.58
CA MET A 443 23.79 -24.33 -12.27
C MET A 443 24.02 -25.76 -11.76
N GLU A 444 25.27 -26.22 -11.74
CA GLU A 444 25.60 -27.59 -11.34
C GLU A 444 25.21 -27.88 -9.87
N PRO A 445 25.53 -27.03 -8.88
CA PRO A 445 25.08 -27.23 -7.50
C PRO A 445 23.55 -27.30 -7.36
N LEU A 446 22.81 -26.45 -8.08
CA LEU A 446 21.34 -26.49 -8.06
C LEU A 446 20.81 -27.80 -8.65
N ILE A 447 21.39 -28.28 -9.75
CA ILE A 447 21.03 -29.56 -10.38
C ILE A 447 21.26 -30.72 -9.40
N GLU A 448 22.37 -30.71 -8.66
CA GLU A 448 22.65 -31.70 -7.62
C GLU A 448 21.62 -31.67 -6.48
N LEU A 449 21.22 -30.48 -6.03
CA LEU A 449 20.27 -30.30 -4.93
C LEU A 449 18.83 -30.73 -5.26
N LEU A 450 18.51 -30.97 -6.54
CA LEU A 450 17.26 -31.66 -6.93
C LEU A 450 17.19 -33.09 -6.35
N GLY A 451 18.35 -33.67 -6.02
CA GLY A 451 18.49 -34.97 -5.38
C GLY A 451 18.46 -34.97 -3.86
N ASP A 452 18.22 -33.82 -3.19
CA ASP A 452 18.23 -33.75 -1.71
C ASP A 452 17.18 -34.68 -1.08
N ARG A 453 17.16 -34.83 0.24
CA ARG A 453 16.11 -35.58 0.96
C ARG A 453 14.99 -34.69 1.46
N ASP A 454 15.25 -33.41 1.70
CA ASP A 454 14.25 -32.46 2.21
C ASP A 454 13.52 -31.78 1.05
N HIS A 455 12.20 -31.67 1.18
CA HIS A 455 11.30 -31.16 0.15
C HIS A 455 11.53 -29.67 -0.15
N SER A 456 11.80 -28.85 0.87
CA SER A 456 12.07 -27.42 0.69
C SER A 456 13.39 -27.20 -0.05
N VAL A 457 14.41 -28.01 0.21
CA VAL A 457 15.70 -27.93 -0.49
C VAL A 457 15.54 -28.23 -1.99
N LYS A 458 14.89 -29.35 -2.32
CA LYS A 458 14.60 -29.72 -3.72
C LYS A 458 13.84 -28.65 -4.46
N ARG A 459 12.72 -28.19 -3.86
CA ARG A 459 11.86 -27.19 -4.48
C ARG A 459 12.59 -25.87 -4.69
N THR A 460 13.38 -25.44 -3.70
CA THR A 460 14.20 -24.23 -3.82
C THR A 460 15.21 -24.36 -4.95
N ALA A 461 15.85 -25.52 -5.09
CA ALA A 461 16.79 -25.76 -6.17
C ALA A 461 16.11 -25.72 -7.55
N TYR A 462 14.95 -26.37 -7.70
CA TYR A 462 14.17 -26.36 -8.93
C TYR A 462 13.70 -24.96 -9.32
N GLU A 463 13.15 -24.20 -8.36
CA GLU A 463 12.68 -22.83 -8.61
C GLU A 463 13.84 -21.86 -8.87
N GLY A 464 15.00 -22.09 -8.24
CA GLY A 464 16.26 -21.42 -8.57
C GLY A 464 16.69 -21.66 -10.02
N LEU A 465 16.67 -22.91 -10.48
CA LEU A 465 16.99 -23.24 -11.88
C LEU A 465 16.03 -22.58 -12.86
N LYS A 466 14.72 -22.66 -12.62
CA LYS A 466 13.70 -21.99 -13.44
C LYS A 466 13.93 -20.48 -13.53
N ARG A 467 14.27 -19.86 -12.41
CA ARG A 467 14.56 -18.42 -12.30
C ARG A 467 15.80 -18.05 -13.11
N LEU A 468 16.92 -18.74 -12.91
CA LEU A 468 18.17 -18.47 -13.62
C LEU A 468 18.05 -18.74 -15.13
N ALA A 469 17.37 -19.82 -15.51
CA ALA A 469 17.13 -20.21 -16.90
C ALA A 469 16.01 -19.40 -17.59
N ARG A 470 15.22 -18.64 -16.81
CA ARG A 470 14.02 -17.90 -17.24
C ARG A 470 13.02 -18.75 -18.01
N ARG A 471 12.80 -20.00 -17.56
CA ARG A 471 11.89 -20.96 -18.19
C ARG A 471 11.35 -21.98 -17.20
N GLY A 472 10.20 -22.57 -17.50
CA GLY A 472 9.49 -23.51 -16.61
C GLY A 472 9.11 -24.85 -17.25
N ASP A 473 9.60 -25.14 -18.47
CA ASP A 473 9.24 -26.32 -19.25
C ASP A 473 10.19 -27.51 -19.06
N VAL A 474 11.34 -27.31 -18.39
CA VAL A 474 12.24 -28.39 -18.00
C VAL A 474 11.70 -29.06 -16.74
N PRO A 475 11.43 -30.38 -16.74
CA PRO A 475 10.88 -31.07 -15.57
C PRO A 475 11.80 -31.02 -14.35
N ASP A 476 11.22 -31.12 -13.15
CA ASP A 476 11.93 -31.26 -11.87
C ASP A 476 12.63 -32.63 -11.75
N LYS A 477 13.69 -32.81 -12.56
CA LYS A 477 14.52 -34.01 -12.61
C LYS A 477 15.96 -33.62 -12.92
N GLN A 478 16.88 -34.13 -12.11
CA GLN A 478 18.32 -33.92 -12.28
C GLN A 478 18.78 -34.19 -13.73
N ALA A 479 18.45 -35.36 -14.28
CA ALA A 479 18.85 -35.73 -15.65
C ALA A 479 18.33 -34.76 -16.74
N ALA A 480 17.14 -34.19 -16.56
CA ALA A 480 16.57 -33.26 -17.54
C ALA A 480 17.33 -31.93 -17.53
N TRP A 481 17.60 -31.39 -16.35
CA TRP A 481 18.39 -30.16 -16.20
C TRP A 481 19.87 -30.35 -16.55
N THR A 482 20.47 -31.51 -16.26
CA THR A 482 21.84 -31.82 -16.72
C THR A 482 21.91 -31.78 -18.25
N ALA A 483 21.00 -32.46 -18.95
CA ALA A 483 20.97 -32.46 -20.41
C ALA A 483 20.76 -31.05 -20.97
N TRP A 484 19.81 -30.29 -20.40
CA TRP A 484 19.58 -28.91 -20.81
C TRP A 484 20.81 -28.02 -20.59
N TRP A 485 21.50 -28.15 -19.46
CA TRP A 485 22.66 -27.32 -19.16
C TRP A 485 23.85 -27.64 -20.08
N GLU A 486 24.13 -28.93 -20.32
CA GLU A 486 25.18 -29.36 -21.26
C GLU A 486 24.97 -28.79 -22.67
N GLU A 487 23.73 -28.74 -23.15
CA GLU A 487 23.38 -28.19 -24.47
C GLU A 487 23.47 -26.66 -24.56
N ASN A 488 23.41 -25.94 -23.43
CA ASN A 488 23.24 -24.48 -23.42
C ASN A 488 24.38 -23.72 -22.77
N ARG A 489 25.22 -24.34 -21.94
CA ARG A 489 26.21 -23.66 -21.08
C ARG A 489 27.19 -22.76 -21.83
N GLU A 490 27.59 -23.12 -23.05
CA GLU A 490 28.57 -22.34 -23.84
C GLU A 490 27.99 -21.02 -24.39
N ARG A 491 26.67 -20.94 -24.53
CA ARG A 491 25.96 -19.80 -25.15
C ARG A 491 25.00 -19.07 -24.20
N PHE A 492 24.79 -19.60 -23.00
CA PHE A 492 23.81 -19.05 -22.08
C PHE A 492 24.33 -17.77 -21.43
N VAL A 493 23.51 -16.71 -21.49
CA VAL A 493 23.83 -15.42 -20.89
C VAL A 493 22.88 -15.17 -19.73
N PHE A 494 23.42 -15.16 -18.52
CA PHE A 494 22.66 -14.80 -17.33
C PHE A 494 22.32 -13.31 -17.34
N ARG A 495 21.07 -12.98 -17.04
CA ARG A 495 20.58 -11.61 -16.93
C ARG A 495 19.87 -11.44 -15.59
N HIS A 496 20.28 -10.41 -14.84
CA HIS A 496 19.63 -10.07 -13.59
C HIS A 496 18.29 -9.33 -13.86
N PRO A 497 17.18 -9.62 -13.14
CA PRO A 497 15.88 -8.99 -13.38
C PRO A 497 15.89 -7.46 -13.29
N ALA A 498 16.71 -6.89 -12.41
CA ALA A 498 16.85 -5.44 -12.28
C ALA A 498 17.43 -4.75 -13.54
N ASP A 499 18.15 -5.50 -14.39
CA ASP A 499 18.79 -4.98 -15.60
C ASP A 499 17.85 -5.05 -16.82
N THR A 500 16.67 -5.64 -16.68
CA THR A 500 15.72 -5.86 -17.78
C THR A 500 14.53 -4.92 -17.69
N GLU A 501 14.51 -3.88 -18.53
CA GLU A 501 13.38 -2.96 -18.66
C GLU A 501 12.09 -3.69 -19.03
N GLU A 502 12.20 -4.77 -19.82
CA GLU A 502 11.10 -5.67 -20.14
C GLU A 502 10.43 -6.26 -18.89
N GLU A 503 11.16 -6.64 -17.84
CA GLU A 503 10.55 -7.21 -16.63
C GLU A 503 9.85 -6.12 -15.79
N LYS A 504 10.43 -4.90 -15.74
CA LYS A 504 9.79 -3.74 -15.09
C LYS A 504 8.48 -3.34 -15.79
N GLN A 505 8.47 -3.37 -17.12
CA GLN A 505 7.27 -3.14 -17.93
C GLN A 505 6.30 -4.32 -17.84
N LYS A 506 6.80 -5.56 -17.83
CA LYS A 506 5.98 -6.79 -17.80
C LYS A 506 5.15 -6.86 -16.54
N TYR A 507 5.73 -6.56 -15.39
CA TYR A 507 5.02 -6.55 -14.11
C TYR A 507 4.41 -5.19 -13.78
N GLY A 508 4.34 -4.26 -14.74
CA GLY A 508 3.48 -3.09 -14.64
C GLY A 508 3.91 -2.09 -13.56
N TYR A 509 5.15 -1.59 -13.66
CA TYR A 509 5.58 -0.44 -12.83
C TYR A 509 4.83 0.86 -13.15
N SER A 510 4.14 0.95 -14.30
CA SER A 510 3.16 2.02 -14.50
C SER A 510 2.06 1.87 -13.47
N ASP A 511 1.82 2.90 -12.66
CA ASP A 511 0.61 3.03 -11.86
C ASP A 511 -0.58 2.68 -12.76
N LEU A 512 -1.26 1.58 -12.46
CA LEU A 512 -2.40 1.15 -13.27
C LEU A 512 -3.46 2.26 -13.27
N GLY A 513 -3.46 3.15 -12.26
CA GLY A 513 -4.48 4.18 -12.07
C GLY A 513 -5.86 3.61 -11.76
N ARG A 514 -5.97 2.28 -11.68
CA ARG A 514 -7.17 1.47 -11.46
C ARG A 514 -6.81 0.18 -10.70
N PRO A 515 -7.79 -0.52 -10.13
CA PRO A 515 -7.56 -1.85 -9.57
C PRO A 515 -7.08 -2.84 -10.64
N PRO A 516 -6.25 -3.84 -10.28
CA PRO A 516 -5.87 -4.92 -11.18
C PRO A 516 -7.09 -5.70 -11.69
N THR A 517 -7.06 -6.11 -12.94
CA THR A 517 -8.04 -7.04 -13.54
C THR A 517 -7.59 -8.48 -13.37
N ALA A 518 -8.48 -9.45 -13.62
CA ALA A 518 -8.12 -10.87 -13.71
C ALA A 518 -6.95 -11.14 -14.69
N SER A 519 -6.82 -10.36 -15.76
CA SER A 519 -5.68 -10.47 -16.69
C SER A 519 -4.37 -9.94 -16.09
N ASP A 520 -4.45 -8.89 -15.27
CA ASP A 520 -3.29 -8.32 -14.58
C ASP A 520 -2.77 -9.31 -13.51
N TYR A 521 -3.67 -9.91 -12.73
CA TYR A 521 -3.32 -10.95 -11.75
C TYR A 521 -2.68 -12.16 -12.42
N ARG A 522 -3.33 -12.75 -13.44
CA ARG A 522 -2.79 -13.92 -14.15
C ARG A 522 -1.39 -13.67 -14.70
N ARG A 523 -1.14 -12.48 -15.26
CA ARG A 523 0.17 -12.09 -15.78
C ARG A 523 1.22 -11.95 -14.66
N LEU A 524 0.84 -11.34 -13.54
CA LEU A 524 1.76 -11.12 -12.42
C LEU A 524 2.12 -12.42 -11.69
N TYR A 525 1.12 -13.26 -11.44
CA TYR A 525 1.25 -14.54 -10.74
C TYR A 525 1.64 -15.69 -11.67
N GLU A 526 1.82 -15.43 -12.98
CA GLU A 526 2.33 -16.41 -13.92
C GLU A 526 3.68 -16.98 -13.43
N SER A 527 3.71 -18.29 -13.20
CA SER A 527 4.87 -19.00 -12.66
C SER A 527 5.36 -18.48 -11.30
N PHE A 528 4.53 -17.72 -10.56
CA PHE A 528 4.76 -17.40 -9.15
C PHE A 528 4.07 -18.47 -8.30
N ASP A 529 4.82 -19.15 -7.43
CA ASP A 529 4.20 -20.12 -6.53
C ASP A 529 3.46 -19.38 -5.41
N VAL A 530 2.25 -19.84 -5.10
CA VAL A 530 1.40 -19.32 -4.04
C VAL A 530 0.98 -20.51 -3.19
N LEU A 531 1.33 -20.48 -1.91
CA LEU A 531 0.98 -21.50 -0.94
C LEU A 531 0.07 -20.88 0.12
N ALA A 532 -1.11 -21.45 0.31
CA ALA A 532 -2.03 -21.03 1.37
C ALA A 532 -2.10 -22.10 2.47
N LEU A 533 -1.96 -21.65 3.71
CA LEU A 533 -2.22 -22.44 4.90
C LEU A 533 -3.73 -22.47 5.14
N GLU A 534 -4.32 -23.64 5.33
CA GLU A 534 -5.74 -23.77 5.65
C GLU A 534 -6.04 -23.18 7.03
N GLY A 535 -6.97 -22.23 7.07
CA GLY A 535 -7.51 -21.67 8.30
C GLY A 535 -8.83 -22.30 8.71
N GLN A 536 -9.20 -22.09 9.98
CA GLN A 536 -10.52 -22.53 10.47
C GLN A 536 -11.64 -21.60 10.02
N TYR A 537 -11.32 -20.30 9.91
CA TYR A 537 -12.30 -19.25 9.65
C TYR A 537 -11.96 -18.40 8.43
N ASP A 538 -10.68 -18.32 8.04
CA ASP A 538 -10.24 -17.56 6.87
C ASP A 538 -9.88 -18.49 5.69
N HIS A 539 -10.27 -18.07 4.49
CA HIS A 539 -10.21 -18.84 3.25
C HIS A 539 -9.75 -17.98 2.07
N ILE A 540 -8.49 -17.52 2.09
CA ILE A 540 -7.89 -16.78 0.96
C ILE A 540 -8.08 -17.49 -0.39
N GLN A 541 -8.14 -18.83 -0.39
CA GLN A 541 -8.35 -19.63 -1.59
C GLN A 541 -9.61 -19.25 -2.37
N ASP A 542 -10.69 -18.86 -1.69
CA ASP A 542 -11.95 -18.52 -2.35
C ASP A 542 -11.78 -17.24 -3.18
N LEU A 543 -10.99 -16.29 -2.65
CA LEU A 543 -10.60 -15.09 -3.39
C LEU A 543 -9.67 -15.43 -4.56
N LEU A 544 -8.67 -16.30 -4.34
CA LEU A 544 -7.70 -16.70 -5.37
C LEU A 544 -8.38 -17.43 -6.54
N ASP A 545 -9.34 -18.30 -6.26
CA ASP A 545 -10.18 -18.98 -7.26
C ASP A 545 -11.01 -17.95 -8.04
N GLY A 546 -11.63 -16.99 -7.35
CA GLY A 546 -12.42 -15.92 -7.97
C GLY A 546 -11.63 -15.02 -8.92
N ILE A 547 -10.32 -14.86 -8.71
CA ILE A 547 -9.41 -14.07 -9.58
C ILE A 547 -8.47 -14.91 -10.45
N GLU A 548 -8.72 -16.22 -10.53
CA GLU A 548 -8.00 -17.20 -11.36
C GLU A 548 -6.47 -17.28 -11.09
N ILE A 549 -6.05 -17.15 -9.82
CA ILE A 549 -4.66 -17.34 -9.43
C ILE A 549 -4.44 -18.79 -8.98
N PRO A 550 -3.53 -19.56 -9.63
CA PRO A 550 -3.19 -20.90 -9.16
C PRO A 550 -2.51 -20.85 -7.79
N TYR A 551 -2.94 -21.74 -6.89
CA TYR A 551 -2.33 -21.90 -5.57
C TYR A 551 -2.22 -23.37 -5.18
N ARG A 552 -1.47 -23.61 -4.11
CA ARG A 552 -1.40 -24.90 -3.41
C ARG A 552 -1.90 -24.74 -1.99
N LEU A 553 -2.47 -25.79 -1.43
CA LEU A 553 -2.93 -25.82 -0.04
C LEU A 553 -2.00 -26.66 0.83
N THR A 554 -1.87 -26.26 2.09
CA THR A 554 -1.25 -27.03 3.16
C THR A 554 -1.99 -26.78 4.46
N ASN A 555 -1.80 -27.64 5.45
CA ASN A 555 -2.19 -27.39 6.84
C ASN A 555 -0.94 -27.34 7.73
N ALA A 556 -1.11 -26.91 8.99
CA ALA A 556 0.00 -26.73 9.92
C ALA A 556 0.87 -27.99 9.99
N SER A 557 0.27 -29.16 10.19
CA SER A 557 0.99 -30.44 10.31
C SER A 557 1.67 -30.97 9.03
N ALA A 558 1.45 -30.32 7.88
CA ALA A 558 1.94 -30.77 6.58
C ALA A 558 2.99 -29.83 5.97
N LEU A 559 3.36 -28.74 6.65
CA LEU A 559 4.30 -27.73 6.13
C LEU A 559 5.66 -28.34 5.75
N GLN A 560 6.10 -29.40 6.43
CA GLN A 560 7.32 -30.13 6.10
C GLN A 560 7.33 -30.75 4.69
N ARG A 561 6.15 -31.08 4.16
CA ARG A 561 5.96 -31.66 2.81
C ARG A 561 5.39 -30.66 1.82
N ALA A 562 5.10 -29.43 2.26
CA ALA A 562 4.47 -28.40 1.46
C ALA A 562 5.43 -27.73 0.46
N GLU A 563 6.70 -28.17 0.40
CA GLU A 563 7.69 -27.67 -0.57
C GLU A 563 7.81 -26.14 -0.51
N LEU A 564 7.93 -25.60 0.71
CA LEU A 564 8.09 -24.17 0.91
C LEU A 564 9.47 -23.70 0.40
N HIS A 565 9.53 -22.59 -0.35
CA HIS A 565 10.75 -22.10 -0.99
C HIS A 565 10.76 -20.56 -1.10
N PRO A 566 11.93 -19.89 -1.15
CA PRO A 566 12.06 -18.43 -1.04
C PRO A 566 11.57 -17.59 -2.23
N PHE A 567 11.05 -18.22 -3.29
CA PHE A 567 10.64 -17.54 -4.53
C PHE A 567 9.11 -17.50 -4.68
N SER A 568 8.40 -17.51 -3.55
CA SER A 568 6.94 -17.65 -3.49
C SER A 568 6.30 -16.72 -2.46
N ALA A 569 4.97 -16.65 -2.51
CA ALA A 569 4.15 -16.09 -1.44
C ALA A 569 3.51 -17.20 -0.60
N PHE A 570 3.49 -16.98 0.71
CA PHE A 570 2.80 -17.81 1.68
C PHE A 570 1.68 -17.01 2.33
N PHE A 571 0.46 -17.51 2.25
CA PHE A 571 -0.71 -16.93 2.89
C PHE A 571 -1.06 -17.72 4.14
N ALA A 572 -0.93 -17.10 5.30
CA ALA A 572 -1.31 -17.64 6.58
C ALA A 572 -2.74 -17.19 6.92
N ASN A 573 -3.73 -17.92 6.42
CA ASN A 573 -5.12 -17.76 6.88
C ASN A 573 -5.20 -17.90 8.40
N CYS A 574 -6.19 -17.27 9.03
CA CYS A 574 -6.48 -17.39 10.46
C CYS A 574 -6.50 -18.87 10.93
N THR A 575 -5.41 -19.32 11.56
CA THR A 575 -5.23 -20.68 12.09
C THR A 575 -5.07 -20.67 13.62
N GLY A 576 -5.21 -21.83 14.24
CA GLY A 576 -4.68 -22.08 15.59
C GLY A 576 -3.14 -22.08 15.62
N GLU A 577 -2.55 -22.34 16.79
CA GLU A 577 -1.08 -22.36 16.98
C GLU A 577 -0.36 -23.27 15.97
N VAL A 578 0.69 -22.74 15.35
CA VAL A 578 1.56 -23.50 14.44
C VAL A 578 2.57 -24.32 15.27
N ALA A 579 2.83 -25.56 14.88
CA ALA A 579 3.75 -26.44 15.63
C ALA A 579 5.21 -25.93 15.55
N GLY A 580 6.02 -26.24 16.58
CA GLY A 580 7.39 -25.72 16.69
C GLY A 580 8.29 -25.98 15.46
N ASP A 581 8.25 -27.20 14.89
CA ASP A 581 9.02 -27.54 13.69
C ASP A 581 8.58 -26.73 12.45
N ASP A 582 7.32 -26.30 12.42
CA ASP A 582 6.75 -25.53 11.32
C ASP A 582 7.06 -24.03 11.47
N VAL A 583 7.16 -23.53 12.71
CA VAL A 583 7.68 -22.18 13.00
C VAL A 583 9.08 -22.00 12.42
N ASP A 584 9.97 -22.97 12.63
CA ASP A 584 11.33 -22.96 12.07
C ASP A 584 11.34 -22.95 10.53
N ARG A 585 10.42 -23.67 9.88
CA ARG A 585 10.29 -23.69 8.42
C ARG A 585 9.79 -22.37 7.87
N LEU A 586 8.80 -21.75 8.50
CA LEU A 586 8.29 -20.43 8.12
C LEU A 586 9.34 -19.35 8.38
N ALA A 587 10.04 -19.42 9.52
CA ALA A 587 11.18 -18.58 9.84
C ALA A 587 12.27 -18.66 8.79
N TRP A 588 12.60 -19.88 8.34
CA TRP A 588 13.56 -20.12 7.27
C TRP A 588 13.07 -19.54 5.93
N PHE A 589 11.80 -19.77 5.57
CA PHE A 589 11.21 -19.29 4.33
C PHE A 589 11.27 -17.77 4.21
N VAL A 590 10.83 -17.04 5.24
CA VAL A 590 10.89 -15.58 5.22
C VAL A 590 12.35 -15.14 5.16
N ARG A 591 13.24 -15.67 6.02
CA ARG A 591 14.66 -15.28 6.03
C ARG A 591 15.39 -15.51 4.71
N THR A 592 14.95 -16.48 3.90
CA THR A 592 15.59 -16.81 2.63
C THR A 592 15.07 -16.04 1.42
N GLY A 593 13.97 -15.30 1.53
CA GLY A 593 13.37 -14.65 0.35
C GLY A 593 11.85 -14.52 0.37
N GLY A 594 11.20 -15.37 1.15
CA GLY A 594 9.75 -15.59 1.11
C GLY A 594 8.93 -14.39 1.56
N HIS A 595 7.76 -14.24 0.96
CA HIS A 595 6.76 -13.24 1.35
C HIS A 595 5.67 -13.92 2.17
N MET A 596 5.49 -13.52 3.43
CA MET A 596 4.44 -14.03 4.29
C MET A 596 3.33 -12.98 4.46
N PHE A 597 2.12 -13.35 4.08
CA PHE A 597 0.91 -12.55 4.24
C PHE A 597 0.01 -13.25 5.25
N ALA A 598 -0.21 -12.61 6.39
CA ALA A 598 -1.00 -13.15 7.49
C ALA A 598 -2.28 -12.33 7.68
N SER A 599 -3.29 -12.97 8.27
CA SER A 599 -4.56 -12.34 8.60
C SER A 599 -5.00 -12.65 10.04
N CYS A 600 -5.60 -11.65 10.69
CA CYS A 600 -6.34 -11.78 11.93
C CYS A 600 -5.51 -12.51 13.02
N TRP A 601 -6.00 -13.65 13.54
CA TRP A 601 -5.31 -14.41 14.60
C TRP A 601 -3.97 -15.01 14.18
N SER A 602 -3.67 -15.08 12.87
CA SER A 602 -2.35 -15.51 12.40
C SER A 602 -1.23 -14.62 12.93
N LEU A 603 -1.51 -13.35 13.27
CA LEU A 603 -0.52 -12.53 13.95
C LEU A 603 -0.12 -13.12 15.32
N THR A 604 -1.07 -13.64 16.10
CA THR A 604 -0.74 -14.30 17.38
C THR A 604 -0.13 -15.67 17.16
N ASN A 605 -0.75 -16.48 16.31
CA ASN A 605 -0.48 -17.92 16.25
C ASN A 605 0.66 -18.30 15.29
N THR A 606 1.01 -17.40 14.37
CA THR A 606 2.04 -17.62 13.34
C THR A 606 3.09 -16.52 13.40
N VAL A 607 2.73 -15.24 13.17
CA VAL A 607 3.72 -14.17 13.00
C VAL A 607 4.53 -13.94 14.26
N LYS A 608 3.90 -13.84 15.44
CA LYS A 608 4.62 -13.68 16.72
C LYS A 608 5.56 -14.86 17.02
N ALA A 609 5.19 -16.08 16.60
CA ALA A 609 6.06 -17.25 16.77
C ALA A 609 7.28 -17.20 15.84
N VAL A 610 7.10 -16.73 14.61
CA VAL A 610 8.16 -16.66 13.58
C VAL A 610 9.08 -15.44 13.76
N TYR A 611 8.50 -14.30 14.17
CA TYR A 611 9.19 -13.02 14.44
C TYR A 611 8.53 -12.27 15.61
N PRO A 612 8.93 -12.57 16.85
CA PRO A 612 8.34 -11.92 18.03
C PRO A 612 8.74 -10.44 18.17
N GLY A 613 7.81 -9.63 18.69
CA GLY A 613 8.10 -8.29 19.21
C GLY A 613 8.38 -7.21 18.15
N VAL A 614 7.83 -7.35 16.95
CA VAL A 614 7.84 -6.31 15.89
C VAL A 614 6.46 -5.68 15.76
N ILE A 615 5.46 -6.53 15.55
CA ILE A 615 4.04 -6.20 15.61
C ILE A 615 3.34 -7.17 16.55
N SER A 616 2.31 -6.69 17.21
CA SER A 616 1.51 -7.45 18.16
C SER A 616 0.04 -7.10 18.02
N HIS A 617 -0.79 -7.73 18.84
CA HIS A 617 -2.21 -7.42 18.91
C HIS A 617 -2.44 -6.48 20.07
N ASP A 618 -3.43 -5.62 19.90
CA ASP A 618 -3.85 -4.73 20.97
C ASP A 618 -4.64 -5.47 22.06
N GLU A 619 -3.97 -5.78 23.16
CA GLU A 619 -4.58 -6.40 24.34
C GLU A 619 -5.48 -5.44 25.13
N SER A 620 -5.37 -4.12 24.87
CA SER A 620 -6.12 -3.09 25.61
C SER A 620 -7.56 -2.92 25.12
N ALA A 621 -7.86 -3.37 23.90
CA ALA A 621 -9.20 -3.31 23.33
C ALA A 621 -10.23 -4.16 24.10
N GLY A 622 -9.79 -5.14 24.90
CA GLY A 622 -10.60 -5.93 25.84
C GLY A 622 -11.66 -6.85 25.20
N GLU A 623 -12.13 -6.53 24.00
CA GLU A 623 -13.15 -7.20 23.21
C GLU A 623 -12.63 -7.39 21.78
N GLU A 624 -12.99 -8.51 21.17
CA GLU A 624 -12.78 -8.74 19.75
C GLU A 624 -13.52 -7.67 18.92
N VAL A 625 -12.87 -7.17 17.88
CA VAL A 625 -13.47 -6.19 16.98
C VAL A 625 -14.44 -6.88 16.05
N VAL A 626 -15.69 -6.45 16.10
CA VAL A 626 -16.79 -6.97 15.27
C VAL A 626 -17.49 -5.81 14.58
N GLY A 627 -17.51 -5.84 13.25
CA GLY A 627 -18.25 -4.88 12.44
C GLY A 627 -17.52 -4.46 11.18
N SER A 628 -18.24 -3.75 10.32
CA SER A 628 -17.71 -3.23 9.06
C SER A 628 -17.21 -1.80 9.26
N ILE A 629 -15.89 -1.60 9.14
CA ILE A 629 -15.23 -0.32 9.35
C ILE A 629 -14.74 0.28 8.03
N PRO A 630 -14.89 1.60 7.81
CA PRO A 630 -14.25 2.26 6.69
C PRO A 630 -12.74 2.28 6.92
N ILE A 631 -11.97 1.98 5.88
CA ILE A 631 -10.51 1.97 5.94
C ILE A 631 -9.89 3.12 5.14
N PHE A 632 -8.74 3.57 5.60
CA PHE A 632 -8.04 4.72 5.03
C PHE A 632 -6.56 4.40 4.85
N PRO A 633 -5.95 4.82 3.73
CA PRO A 633 -4.50 4.82 3.60
C PRO A 633 -3.90 5.82 4.60
N VAL A 634 -2.96 5.36 5.42
CA VAL A 634 -2.17 6.25 6.31
C VAL A 634 -1.43 7.28 5.45
N ASP A 635 -0.76 6.79 4.42
CA ASP A 635 -0.15 7.60 3.37
C ASP A 635 -0.60 7.15 1.97
N PRO A 636 -1.53 7.87 1.29
CA PRO A 636 -1.98 7.53 -0.06
C PRO A 636 -0.86 7.52 -1.11
N GLN A 637 0.29 8.15 -0.83
CA GLN A 637 1.45 8.16 -1.72
C GLN A 637 2.44 7.02 -1.40
N SER A 638 2.16 6.20 -0.38
CA SER A 638 2.95 4.99 -0.13
C SER A 638 3.04 4.15 -1.39
N ARG A 639 4.26 3.71 -1.74
CA ARG A 639 4.56 2.90 -2.93
C ARG A 639 3.86 1.54 -3.01
N PHE A 640 3.19 1.12 -1.94
CA PHE A 640 2.43 -0.13 -1.85
C PHE A 640 0.93 0.07 -2.07
N LEU A 641 0.44 1.31 -2.14
CA LEU A 641 -0.97 1.65 -2.30
C LEU A 641 -1.42 2.14 -3.70
N PRO A 642 -0.56 2.39 -4.72
CA PRO A 642 -1.06 2.74 -6.05
C PRO A 642 -1.95 1.64 -6.62
N GLY A 643 -3.13 2.03 -7.14
CA GLY A 643 -4.15 1.11 -7.64
C GLY A 643 -4.90 0.28 -6.58
N VAL A 644 -4.54 0.37 -5.29
CA VAL A 644 -5.25 -0.31 -4.20
C VAL A 644 -6.55 0.43 -3.86
N PHE A 645 -6.47 1.76 -3.77
CA PHE A 645 -7.62 2.63 -3.57
C PHE A 645 -7.72 3.61 -4.75
N PRO A 646 -8.57 3.33 -5.74
CA PRO A 646 -8.85 4.31 -6.78
C PRO A 646 -9.34 5.63 -6.19
N LYS A 647 -9.16 6.71 -6.93
CA LYS A 647 -9.69 8.02 -6.54
C LYS A 647 -11.20 7.90 -6.29
N ASP A 648 -11.66 8.52 -5.21
CA ASP A 648 -13.07 8.53 -4.77
C ASP A 648 -13.66 7.18 -4.35
N VAL A 649 -12.87 6.10 -4.37
CA VAL A 649 -13.25 4.79 -3.80
C VAL A 649 -12.83 4.73 -2.33
N ARG A 650 -13.72 4.20 -1.50
CA ARG A 650 -13.49 4.04 -0.05
C ARG A 650 -13.92 2.65 0.42
N PRO A 651 -13.02 1.67 0.50
CA PRO A 651 -13.40 0.34 0.90
C PRO A 651 -13.79 0.24 2.37
N TYR A 652 -14.49 -0.86 2.69
CA TYR A 652 -14.80 -1.27 4.05
C TYR A 652 -14.18 -2.62 4.31
N PHE A 653 -13.57 -2.79 5.49
CA PHE A 653 -13.17 -4.10 5.98
C PHE A 653 -14.20 -4.57 6.98
N HIS A 654 -14.65 -5.81 6.81
CA HIS A 654 -15.39 -6.50 7.84
C HIS A 654 -14.41 -7.16 8.79
N LEU A 655 -14.57 -6.85 10.07
CA LEU A 655 -13.85 -7.46 11.17
C LEU A 655 -14.81 -8.40 11.89
N GLU A 656 -14.39 -9.65 12.06
CA GLU A 656 -15.15 -10.70 12.76
C GLU A 656 -14.21 -11.32 13.78
N GLY A 657 -14.51 -11.16 15.07
CA GLY A 657 -13.67 -11.73 16.12
C GLY A 657 -12.20 -11.22 16.07
N SER A 658 -11.96 -10.07 15.46
CA SER A 658 -10.63 -9.68 14.99
C SER A 658 -9.87 -8.86 16.03
N GLN A 659 -8.55 -8.84 15.91
CA GLN A 659 -7.68 -8.07 16.79
C GLN A 659 -6.90 -7.02 15.99
N LEU A 660 -6.91 -5.79 16.49
CA LEU A 660 -6.23 -4.66 15.85
C LEU A 660 -4.72 -4.74 16.12
N ILE A 661 -3.95 -4.16 15.19
CA ILE A 661 -2.49 -4.30 15.19
C ILE A 661 -1.86 -3.21 16.05
N THR A 662 -0.88 -3.60 16.87
CA THR A 662 0.04 -2.68 17.55
C THR A 662 1.42 -2.82 16.94
N VAL A 663 2.07 -1.69 16.70
CA VAL A 663 3.45 -1.67 16.20
C VAL A 663 4.42 -1.50 17.37
N ASP A 664 5.00 -2.60 17.84
CA ASP A 664 5.95 -2.62 18.97
C ASP A 664 7.31 -2.00 18.60
N ARG A 665 7.62 -2.00 17.29
CA ARG A 665 8.88 -1.52 16.70
C ARG A 665 8.64 -0.60 15.49
N PRO A 666 8.21 0.65 15.73
CA PRO A 666 7.89 1.60 14.66
C PRO A 666 9.10 1.98 13.80
N GLU A 667 10.32 1.63 14.23
CA GLU A 667 11.53 1.85 13.45
C GLU A 667 11.76 0.81 12.35
N VAL A 668 11.13 -0.38 12.41
CA VAL A 668 11.26 -1.44 11.39
C VAL A 668 9.93 -1.90 10.79
N ALA A 669 8.80 -1.47 11.36
CA ALA A 669 7.46 -1.76 10.87
C ALA A 669 6.67 -0.48 10.55
N GLU A 670 5.78 -0.58 9.57
CA GLU A 670 4.96 0.53 9.08
C GLU A 670 3.49 0.11 9.02
N VAL A 671 2.59 1.00 9.45
CA VAL A 671 1.14 0.87 9.26
C VAL A 671 0.78 1.46 7.89
N LEU A 672 0.18 0.66 7.02
CA LEU A 672 -0.27 1.09 5.69
C LEU A 672 -1.70 1.60 5.72
N ILE A 673 -2.57 0.91 6.47
CA ILE A 673 -4.01 1.15 6.52
C ILE A 673 -4.46 1.31 7.96
N ASP A 674 -5.29 2.32 8.20
CA ASP A 674 -5.95 2.55 9.47
C ASP A 674 -7.46 2.80 9.33
N SER A 675 -8.14 2.93 10.47
CA SER A 675 -9.53 3.34 10.55
C SER A 675 -9.77 4.26 11.74
N PRO A 676 -10.12 5.54 11.52
CA PRO A 676 -10.58 6.45 12.57
C PRO A 676 -11.82 5.94 13.30
N ALA A 677 -12.70 5.20 12.61
CA ALA A 677 -13.89 4.63 13.23
C ALA A 677 -13.48 3.54 14.25
N ALA A 678 -12.56 2.65 13.87
CA ALA A 678 -12.02 1.66 14.80
C ALA A 678 -11.31 2.33 15.98
N ALA A 679 -10.48 3.35 15.73
CA ALA A 679 -9.79 4.09 16.80
C ALA A 679 -10.75 4.75 17.80
N GLN A 680 -11.86 5.31 17.32
CA GLN A 680 -12.87 5.90 18.19
C GLN A 680 -13.59 4.86 19.05
N THR A 681 -13.92 3.70 18.47
CA THR A 681 -14.68 2.65 19.16
C THR A 681 -13.81 1.80 20.08
N TYR A 682 -12.60 1.44 19.65
CA TYR A 682 -11.75 0.42 20.29
C TYR A 682 -10.44 0.98 20.85
N GLY A 683 -10.14 2.27 20.65
CA GLY A 683 -8.91 2.92 21.13
C GLY A 683 -7.70 2.80 20.20
N ASN A 684 -7.73 1.87 19.24
CA ASN A 684 -6.72 1.69 18.20
C ASN A 684 -7.40 1.60 16.83
N GLY A 685 -6.71 2.06 15.79
CA GLY A 685 -7.22 2.07 14.42
C GLY A 685 -6.31 1.40 13.41
N ASN A 686 -5.18 0.81 13.81
CA ASN A 686 -4.22 0.20 12.88
C ASN A 686 -4.76 -1.14 12.36
N VAL A 687 -4.91 -1.26 11.04
CA VAL A 687 -5.56 -2.40 10.39
C VAL A 687 -4.57 -3.25 9.60
N VAL A 688 -3.63 -2.63 8.89
CA VAL A 688 -2.63 -3.36 8.08
C VAL A 688 -1.24 -2.82 8.40
N ALA A 689 -0.33 -3.71 8.77
CA ALA A 689 1.06 -3.36 9.04
C ALA A 689 2.03 -4.36 8.37
N TRP A 690 3.23 -3.88 8.05
CA TRP A 690 4.25 -4.72 7.41
C TRP A 690 5.65 -4.40 7.93
N PHE A 691 6.56 -5.36 7.77
CA PHE A 691 7.99 -5.21 8.04
C PHE A 691 8.83 -6.17 7.21
N GLU A 692 10.12 -5.87 7.10
CA GLU A 692 11.10 -6.77 6.49
C GLU A 692 11.72 -7.69 7.53
N ALA A 693 12.01 -8.92 7.14
CA ALA A 693 12.57 -9.92 8.04
C ALA A 693 13.52 -10.84 7.28
N GLY A 694 14.81 -10.82 7.62
CA GLY A 694 15.88 -11.42 6.83
C GLY A 694 15.84 -10.98 5.36
N HIS A 695 15.89 -11.94 4.44
CA HIS A 695 15.66 -11.70 3.02
C HIS A 695 14.18 -11.80 2.61
N GLY A 696 13.20 -11.72 3.49
CA GLY A 696 11.78 -11.74 3.13
C GLY A 696 11.04 -10.51 3.61
N MET A 697 9.73 -10.63 3.67
CA MET A 697 8.86 -9.66 4.33
C MET A 697 7.63 -10.32 4.92
N VAL A 698 7.06 -9.64 5.91
CA VAL A 698 5.85 -10.04 6.60
C VAL A 698 4.87 -8.88 6.54
N LEU A 699 3.63 -9.16 6.14
CA LEU A 699 2.51 -8.26 6.25
C LEU A 699 1.40 -8.96 7.00
N ASP A 700 0.77 -8.25 7.92
CA ASP A 700 -0.41 -8.71 8.62
C ASP A 700 -1.58 -7.74 8.41
N SER A 701 -2.78 -8.30 8.37
CA SER A 701 -4.03 -7.60 8.16
C SER A 701 -5.01 -8.02 9.25
N ALA A 702 -5.61 -7.10 9.98
CA ALA A 702 -6.53 -7.42 11.09
C ALA A 702 -7.79 -8.17 10.63
N ASN A 703 -8.14 -8.07 9.34
CA ASN A 703 -9.30 -8.72 8.74
C ASN A 703 -8.99 -10.12 8.19
N HIS A 704 -10.04 -10.94 8.00
CA HIS A 704 -9.95 -12.16 7.20
C HIS A 704 -9.88 -11.80 5.71
N PHE A 705 -9.18 -12.56 4.87
CA PHE A 705 -8.96 -12.20 3.47
C PHE A 705 -10.21 -12.18 2.58
N TYR A 706 -11.22 -13.04 2.86
CA TYR A 706 -12.35 -13.27 1.95
C TYR A 706 -13.67 -12.59 2.36
N ILE A 707 -13.87 -12.24 3.64
CA ILE A 707 -15.17 -11.78 4.16
C ILE A 707 -15.50 -10.33 3.82
N HIS A 708 -15.21 -9.88 2.61
CA HIS A 708 -15.38 -8.49 2.21
C HIS A 708 -16.42 -8.34 1.12
N GLY A 709 -17.04 -7.16 1.06
CA GLY A 709 -18.07 -6.85 0.08
C GLY A 709 -19.49 -7.02 0.62
N PHE A 710 -20.41 -7.44 -0.24
CA PHE A 710 -21.85 -7.23 -0.03
C PHE A 710 -22.44 -7.96 1.18
N GLU A 711 -21.88 -9.12 1.53
CA GLU A 711 -22.39 -10.02 2.57
C GLU A 711 -22.51 -9.33 3.93
N TRP A 712 -21.50 -8.53 4.26
CA TRP A 712 -21.28 -7.97 5.58
C TRP A 712 -21.60 -6.49 5.69
N MET A 713 -22.09 -5.89 4.59
CA MET A 713 -22.43 -4.48 4.57
C MET A 713 -23.90 -4.26 4.97
N PRO A 714 -24.14 -3.55 6.09
CA PRO A 714 -25.49 -3.24 6.51
C PRO A 714 -26.12 -2.24 5.54
N GLY A 715 -27.41 -2.44 5.27
CA GLY A 715 -28.20 -1.49 4.49
C GLY A 715 -28.27 -1.76 2.99
N LEU A 716 -27.54 -2.74 2.44
CA LEU A 716 -27.69 -3.17 1.05
C LEU A 716 -28.90 -4.10 0.90
N LYS A 717 -29.94 -3.66 0.19
CA LYS A 717 -31.25 -4.32 0.12
C LYS A 717 -31.55 -4.96 -1.23
N ASP A 718 -31.12 -4.33 -2.32
CA ASP A 718 -31.48 -4.71 -3.68
C ASP A 718 -30.29 -4.64 -4.65
N ALA A 719 -30.57 -4.96 -5.91
CA ALA A 719 -29.57 -5.01 -6.97
C ALA A 719 -28.87 -3.65 -7.20
N ASP A 720 -29.61 -2.55 -7.07
CA ASP A 720 -29.07 -1.21 -7.29
C ASP A 720 -28.11 -0.86 -6.15
N ASP A 721 -28.48 -1.16 -4.91
CA ASP A 721 -27.59 -0.99 -3.74
C ASP A 721 -26.25 -1.74 -3.93
N PHE A 722 -26.28 -2.98 -4.42
CA PHE A 722 -25.05 -3.74 -4.68
C PHE A 722 -24.21 -3.11 -5.79
N GLN A 723 -24.82 -2.69 -6.90
CA GLN A 723 -24.09 -2.05 -7.99
C GLN A 723 -23.48 -0.71 -7.55
N HIS A 724 -24.22 0.10 -6.80
CA HIS A 724 -23.71 1.35 -6.21
C HIS A 724 -22.54 1.06 -5.27
N TYR A 725 -22.65 0.03 -4.44
CA TYR A 725 -21.58 -0.37 -3.53
C TYR A 725 -20.32 -0.81 -4.29
N ALA A 726 -20.47 -1.61 -5.34
CA ALA A 726 -19.36 -2.07 -6.18
C ALA A 726 -18.59 -0.90 -6.81
N LEU A 727 -19.30 0.09 -7.33
CA LEU A 727 -18.70 1.30 -7.93
C LEU A 727 -18.03 2.20 -6.89
N ASN A 728 -18.68 2.42 -5.73
CA ASN A 728 -18.22 3.39 -4.72
C ASN A 728 -17.15 2.85 -3.76
N HIS A 729 -17.16 1.56 -3.49
CA HIS A 729 -16.39 0.98 -2.38
C HIS A 729 -15.45 -0.15 -2.84
N MET A 730 -15.80 -0.87 -3.90
CA MET A 730 -15.00 -2.00 -4.41
C MET A 730 -14.14 -1.62 -5.63
N GLY A 731 -14.34 -0.42 -6.20
CA GLY A 731 -13.59 0.07 -7.35
C GLY A 731 -13.95 -0.60 -8.67
N LEU A 732 -15.19 -1.09 -8.82
CA LEU A 732 -15.69 -1.60 -10.10
C LEU A 732 -15.65 -0.46 -11.14
N GLU A 733 -15.05 -0.72 -12.31
CA GLU A 733 -14.99 0.28 -13.39
C GLU A 733 -16.25 0.29 -14.24
N PHE A 734 -16.62 1.44 -14.81
CA PHE A 734 -17.84 1.59 -15.63
C PHE A 734 -17.90 0.66 -16.85
N ASP A 735 -16.77 0.38 -17.49
CA ASP A 735 -16.71 -0.56 -18.61
C ASP A 735 -17.11 -1.97 -18.17
N ARG A 736 -16.60 -2.43 -17.03
CA ARG A 736 -16.95 -3.74 -16.48
C ARG A 736 -18.38 -3.75 -15.96
N TRP A 737 -18.80 -2.69 -15.26
CA TRP A 737 -20.18 -2.54 -14.80
C TRP A 737 -21.19 -2.67 -15.94
N ARG A 738 -20.99 -1.98 -17.07
CA ARG A 738 -21.85 -2.11 -18.26
C ARG A 738 -21.95 -3.53 -18.82
N GLU A 739 -20.87 -4.32 -18.71
CA GLU A 739 -20.89 -5.71 -19.15
C GLU A 739 -21.79 -6.59 -18.29
N ILE A 740 -21.98 -6.21 -17.01
CA ILE A 740 -22.59 -7.06 -16.00
C ILE A 740 -23.84 -6.46 -15.34
N GLU A 741 -24.19 -5.20 -15.57
CA GLU A 741 -25.30 -4.50 -14.89
C GLU A 741 -26.66 -5.21 -15.05
N GLY A 742 -26.85 -5.89 -16.18
CA GLY A 742 -28.07 -6.61 -16.52
C GLY A 742 -28.10 -8.05 -16.00
N GLU A 743 -27.04 -8.51 -15.35
CA GLU A 743 -26.91 -9.89 -14.92
C GLU A 743 -27.83 -10.22 -13.75
N SER A 744 -28.41 -11.42 -13.80
CA SER A 744 -29.44 -11.82 -12.83
C SER A 744 -28.90 -12.04 -11.41
N TYR A 745 -27.59 -12.24 -11.27
CA TYR A 745 -26.94 -12.50 -9.98
C TYR A 745 -27.02 -11.31 -9.03
N TRP A 746 -27.16 -10.06 -9.54
CA TRP A 746 -27.37 -8.88 -8.69
C TRP A 746 -28.62 -8.95 -7.82
N ARG A 747 -29.56 -9.85 -8.12
CA ARG A 747 -30.75 -10.06 -7.27
C ARG A 747 -30.46 -10.87 -6.01
N SER A 748 -29.24 -11.37 -5.86
CA SER A 748 -28.81 -12.18 -4.72
C SER A 748 -27.48 -11.68 -4.21
N LYS A 749 -27.46 -11.27 -2.93
CA LYS A 749 -26.26 -10.78 -2.25
C LYS A 749 -25.07 -11.74 -2.37
N SER A 750 -25.30 -13.03 -2.10
CA SER A 750 -24.27 -14.07 -2.17
C SER A 750 -23.77 -14.31 -3.59
N LYS A 751 -24.67 -14.40 -4.60
CA LYS A 751 -24.23 -14.56 -6.00
C LYS A 751 -23.50 -13.34 -6.54
N ALA A 752 -23.90 -12.14 -6.13
CA ALA A 752 -23.18 -10.92 -6.49
C ALA A 752 -21.77 -10.91 -5.90
N ALA A 753 -21.59 -11.42 -4.68
CA ALA A 753 -20.28 -11.54 -4.05
C ALA A 753 -19.37 -12.55 -4.77
N GLU A 754 -19.93 -13.67 -5.27
CA GLU A 754 -19.20 -14.67 -6.06
C GLU A 754 -18.71 -14.10 -7.40
N GLU A 755 -19.56 -13.36 -8.12
CA GLU A 755 -19.26 -12.86 -9.48
C GLU A 755 -18.50 -11.54 -9.50
N VAL A 756 -18.57 -10.77 -8.40
CA VAL A 756 -17.87 -9.49 -8.22
C VAL A 756 -17.17 -9.51 -6.87
N PRO A 757 -16.01 -10.20 -6.77
CA PRO A 757 -15.29 -10.31 -5.50
C PRO A 757 -14.66 -8.97 -5.09
N GLU A 758 -14.61 -8.72 -3.78
CA GLU A 758 -13.85 -7.60 -3.21
C GLU A 758 -12.35 -7.95 -3.20
N THR A 759 -11.53 -7.11 -3.85
CA THR A 759 -10.10 -7.40 -4.08
C THR A 759 -9.17 -6.39 -3.41
N CYS A 760 -9.69 -5.34 -2.77
CA CYS A 760 -8.87 -4.30 -2.14
C CYS A 760 -7.80 -4.87 -1.19
N VAL A 761 -8.14 -5.95 -0.46
CA VAL A 761 -7.21 -6.65 0.41
C VAL A 761 -6.08 -7.31 -0.36
N PHE A 762 -6.42 -8.01 -1.43
CA PHE A 762 -5.41 -8.67 -2.26
C PHE A 762 -4.56 -7.68 -3.07
N ASN A 763 -5.07 -6.47 -3.34
CA ASN A 763 -4.37 -5.45 -4.12
C ASN A 763 -3.09 -4.97 -3.44
N PHE A 764 -3.08 -4.81 -2.11
CA PHE A 764 -1.83 -4.46 -1.42
C PHE A 764 -0.81 -5.61 -1.49
N VAL A 765 -1.25 -6.85 -1.27
CA VAL A 765 -0.39 -8.05 -1.41
C VAL A 765 0.22 -8.13 -2.82
N THR A 766 -0.62 -7.88 -3.82
CA THR A 766 -0.23 -7.83 -5.24
C THR A 766 0.87 -6.80 -5.49
N ASN A 767 0.82 -5.63 -4.86
CA ASN A 767 1.87 -4.62 -4.99
C ASN A 767 3.21 -5.05 -4.38
N PHE A 768 3.21 -5.82 -3.29
CA PHE A 768 4.44 -6.44 -2.76
C PHE A 768 5.03 -7.46 -3.75
N VAL A 769 4.20 -8.38 -4.26
CA VAL A 769 4.62 -9.38 -5.26
C VAL A 769 5.14 -8.70 -6.52
N ARG A 770 4.48 -7.63 -6.97
CA ARG A 770 4.89 -6.82 -8.11
C ARG A 770 6.29 -6.28 -7.97
N ARG A 771 6.58 -5.61 -6.85
CA ARG A 771 7.90 -5.02 -6.58
C ARG A 771 8.99 -6.09 -6.50
N TYR A 772 8.70 -7.21 -5.85
CA TYR A 772 9.61 -8.35 -5.78
C TYR A 772 9.97 -8.89 -7.17
N ARG A 773 8.97 -9.14 -8.01
CA ARG A 773 9.20 -9.69 -9.36
C ARG A 773 9.91 -8.72 -10.29
N ALA A 774 9.69 -7.42 -10.12
CA ALA A 774 10.41 -6.38 -10.85
C ALA A 774 11.88 -6.22 -10.37
N GLY A 775 12.32 -6.95 -9.34
CA GLY A 775 13.68 -6.85 -8.81
C GLY A 775 13.99 -5.48 -8.20
N LEU A 776 12.95 -4.76 -7.77
CA LEU A 776 13.08 -3.44 -7.19
C LEU A 776 13.56 -3.53 -5.73
N PRO A 777 14.25 -2.49 -5.22
CA PRO A 777 14.53 -2.38 -3.80
C PRO A 777 13.23 -2.51 -2.99
N ARG A 778 13.34 -3.22 -1.86
CA ARG A 778 12.21 -3.52 -0.98
C ARG A 778 11.67 -2.29 -0.29
#